data_AF-A0A1C6ECD0-F1
#
_entry.id   AF-A0A1C6ECD0-F1
#
_cell.length_a   1.000
_cell.length_b   1.000
_cell.length_c   1.000
_cell.angle_alpha   90.00
_cell.angle_beta   90.00
_cell.angle_gamma   90.00
#
_symmetry.space_group_name_H-M   'P 1'
#
loop_
_entity.id
_entity.type
_entity.pdbx_description
1 polymer ?
#
loop_
_entity_poly.entity_id
_entity_poly.type
_entity_poly.pdbx_seq_one_letter_code
_entity_poly.pdbx_strand_id
1 'polypeptide(L)'
;MNITPDSNLQKNIYEYEAYIFDFDLTIADTLKTANTAYEYTFRRCNTVYDKNRIFHYLTVPLETTYNEMENPTLSFEEFRKLLYQKTHDIISETTELYPEIKRVIETLYASGKKIAIVTNRDKESIIRVLNKYGVTKFFHAIVGREDVVKQKPDKEPIEKCISLMGVHLSNALYFGDGINDYLAAIEAGIDFIYVDRYNKHLIEANLSMNDLSVLNNWEYDLFIAYHGTESEKGSSNKATDIANYLRSKGLSVFCHTLQTHVNFGEITLNAASNSRLFILVANGSIERDSRGRMTSRWINDELGYFKRAHSNSTEYVLSHSIIYAYDGMDAQSAEKLHNLFVGSAHIEEKSSNFSDLSYIEIANWVFRCLGADSHSNQMLVLNVIRSIAEDILNGKYVLVYGKGVSINEFKTNTEEVGEFALLKRIKELEPSIITNDIEMARSEYMQRKGKSAYIQDILKGFYINNLQGVSRSHTILSNLNFAGYVSLAHDNMLERALQAIGKNYEIISRSSDLRKWDLFGMEIPLFYLLGSLERDSDLYFIEDLKGRNDDLVTFIEVIFSQKKILFIGCDERDFQNVFNKYSKSMKQSGLISIVVYDTDDEEMIYSIDSSVGCIKMNHTKFLKLLYKVTYGGDISANDLTKIPNEIYDWVYDISGNPTETQAIDLFLSKIQGELREINQQNDTSIGIMIRNFNKAFKEIYSQKPHYIAFDTVYNKLIECCNQSNNKVKALKELIEDIQDERKLISKRISRKASIIIEDNISSKKIGLYGLSERVLDFLSGFDEQFQRISTVYIAECSVKNNSSYKDCFQYCREIGKRNLKFKVIIVSDITLMTLINNKKIDMLCFGIHAAFLIDDRIEVIRNICGTRYLAEIALSNNISAYFFSEQDKVVSNIRKNTFVPDVRIKETLPIIYI
;
A
#
# COMPACT_ATOMS: atom_id res chain seq x y z
N MET A 1 11.54 -8.56 -10.78
CA MET A 1 11.89 -9.61 -11.74
C MET A 1 10.62 -10.34 -12.11
N ASN A 2 10.30 -10.48 -13.40
CA ASN A 2 9.35 -11.50 -13.82
C ASN A 2 10.10 -12.83 -13.70
N ILE A 3 9.89 -13.50 -12.58
CA ILE A 3 10.43 -14.84 -12.33
C ILE A 3 9.34 -15.78 -12.76
N THR A 4 9.57 -16.50 -13.85
CA THR A 4 8.71 -17.63 -14.22
C THR A 4 9.40 -18.87 -13.68
N PRO A 5 8.89 -19.50 -12.61
CA PRO A 5 9.39 -20.80 -12.20
C PRO A 5 9.11 -21.77 -13.34
N ASP A 6 10.06 -22.67 -13.64
CA ASP A 6 9.65 -23.93 -14.26
C ASP A 6 8.62 -24.55 -13.30
N SER A 7 7.48 -25.02 -13.80
CA SER A 7 6.31 -25.39 -12.99
C SER A 7 6.53 -26.60 -12.06
N ASN A 8 7.77 -27.07 -11.97
CA ASN A 8 8.22 -28.27 -11.26
C ASN A 8 9.53 -28.04 -10.44
N LEU A 9 9.74 -26.89 -9.80
CA LEU A 9 10.84 -26.76 -8.82
C LEU A 9 10.77 -27.89 -7.79
N GLN A 10 11.88 -28.58 -7.53
CA GLN A 10 11.89 -29.71 -6.59
C GLN A 10 11.70 -29.26 -5.12
N LYS A 11 11.98 -27.98 -4.82
CA LYS A 11 11.91 -27.39 -3.48
C LYS A 11 11.38 -25.96 -3.54
N ASN A 12 10.99 -25.42 -2.39
CA ASN A 12 10.66 -24.00 -2.31
C ASN A 12 11.93 -23.17 -2.57
N ILE A 13 11.80 -22.04 -3.29
CA ILE A 13 12.91 -21.16 -3.69
C ILE A 13 13.81 -20.73 -2.50
N TYR A 14 13.29 -20.70 -1.28
CA TYR A 14 14.02 -20.31 -0.07
C TYR A 14 14.79 -21.47 0.62
N GLU A 15 14.57 -22.71 0.20
CA GLU A 15 15.10 -23.92 0.84
C GLU A 15 16.48 -24.34 0.30
N TYR A 16 16.90 -23.79 -0.84
CA TYR A 16 18.22 -24.10 -1.42
C TYR A 16 19.36 -23.55 -0.55
N GLU A 17 20.50 -24.23 -0.56
CA GLU A 17 21.70 -23.83 0.17
C GLU A 17 22.59 -22.92 -0.69
N ALA A 18 22.54 -23.08 -2.02
CA ALA A 18 23.30 -22.30 -2.98
C ALA A 18 22.42 -21.64 -4.04
N TYR A 19 22.73 -20.38 -4.33
CA TYR A 19 22.08 -19.57 -5.35
C TYR A 19 23.13 -19.15 -6.37
N ILE A 20 23.00 -19.67 -7.59
CA ILE A 20 23.94 -19.46 -8.68
C ILE A 20 23.28 -18.52 -9.68
N PHE A 21 23.96 -17.44 -10.04
CA PHE A 21 23.46 -16.45 -10.97
C PHE A 21 24.31 -16.41 -12.23
N ASP A 22 23.68 -16.27 -13.40
CA ASP A 22 24.35 -15.68 -14.54
C ASP A 22 24.64 -14.18 -14.30
N PHE A 23 25.51 -13.59 -15.12
CA PHE A 23 25.88 -12.20 -15.03
C PHE A 23 25.07 -11.28 -15.95
N ASP A 24 25.20 -11.49 -17.26
CA ASP A 24 24.71 -10.58 -18.31
C ASP A 24 23.18 -10.66 -18.37
N LEU A 25 22.50 -9.52 -18.29
CA LEU A 25 21.02 -9.42 -18.27
C LEU A 25 20.33 -10.21 -17.13
N THR A 26 21.09 -10.82 -16.22
CA THR A 26 20.56 -11.50 -15.02
C THR A 26 20.73 -10.61 -13.79
N ILE A 27 21.98 -10.35 -13.40
CA ILE A 27 22.31 -9.46 -12.27
C ILE A 27 22.82 -8.09 -12.71
N ALA A 28 23.25 -7.94 -13.97
CA ALA A 28 23.77 -6.69 -14.49
C ALA A 28 23.15 -6.34 -15.85
N ASP A 29 22.77 -5.07 -16.03
CA ASP A 29 22.40 -4.52 -17.34
C ASP A 29 23.67 -4.25 -18.14
N THR A 30 23.97 -5.16 -19.07
CA THR A 30 25.13 -5.10 -19.95
C THR A 30 24.78 -4.65 -21.37
N LEU A 31 23.53 -4.21 -21.62
CA LEU A 31 23.10 -3.81 -22.97
C LEU A 31 23.91 -2.64 -23.49
N LYS A 32 24.17 -1.62 -22.67
CA LYS A 32 24.97 -0.46 -23.10
C LYS A 32 26.39 -0.85 -23.49
N THR A 33 27.00 -1.74 -22.71
CA THR A 33 28.32 -2.32 -22.98
C THR A 33 28.31 -3.08 -24.30
N ALA A 34 27.36 -3.99 -24.48
CA ALA A 34 27.23 -4.82 -25.68
C ALA A 34 27.00 -3.96 -26.93
N ASN A 35 26.02 -3.05 -26.91
CA ASN A 35 25.74 -2.14 -28.02
C ASN A 35 27.00 -1.36 -28.44
N THR A 36 27.70 -0.77 -27.46
CA THR A 36 28.91 0.04 -27.71
C THR A 36 30.05 -0.80 -28.29
N ALA A 37 30.24 -2.02 -27.81
CA ALA A 37 31.30 -2.90 -28.27
C ALA A 37 31.02 -3.46 -29.67
N TYR A 38 29.78 -3.90 -29.95
CA TYR A 38 29.38 -4.35 -31.28
C TYR A 38 29.44 -3.23 -32.30
N GLU A 39 28.86 -2.07 -32.01
CA GLU A 39 28.91 -0.90 -32.90
C GLU A 39 30.36 -0.53 -33.27
N TYR A 40 31.24 -0.48 -32.27
CA TYR A 40 32.66 -0.21 -32.48
C TYR A 40 33.32 -1.25 -33.40
N THR A 41 33.04 -2.53 -33.16
CA THR A 41 33.70 -3.64 -33.87
C THR A 41 33.19 -3.77 -35.31
N PHE A 42 31.87 -3.65 -35.53
CA PHE A 42 31.25 -3.61 -36.86
C PHE A 42 31.79 -2.45 -37.70
N ARG A 43 31.92 -1.27 -37.09
CA ARG A 43 32.52 -0.12 -37.76
C ARG A 43 33.97 -0.37 -38.18
N ARG A 44 34.75 -1.15 -37.43
CA ARG A 44 36.12 -1.55 -37.83
C ARG A 44 36.17 -2.64 -38.90
N CYS A 45 35.11 -3.43 -39.03
CA CYS A 45 34.93 -4.39 -40.12
C CYS A 45 34.35 -3.77 -41.40
N ASN A 46 34.06 -2.46 -41.38
CA ASN A 46 33.41 -1.73 -42.46
C ASN A 46 32.00 -2.28 -42.81
N THR A 47 31.27 -2.72 -41.79
CA THR A 47 29.91 -3.30 -41.92
C THR A 47 28.90 -2.49 -41.11
N VAL A 48 27.61 -2.64 -41.43
CA VAL A 48 26.51 -1.93 -40.75
C VAL A 48 26.11 -2.67 -39.48
N TYR A 49 26.11 -1.96 -38.35
CA TYR A 49 25.58 -2.45 -37.08
C TYR A 49 24.10 -2.10 -36.97
N ASP A 50 23.24 -3.11 -36.75
CA ASP A 50 21.83 -2.91 -36.45
C ASP A 50 21.58 -3.01 -34.94
N LYS A 51 21.38 -1.86 -34.31
CA LYS A 51 21.10 -1.77 -32.87
C LYS A 51 19.85 -2.55 -32.47
N ASN A 52 18.86 -2.69 -33.36
CA ASN A 52 17.62 -3.41 -33.07
C ASN A 52 17.83 -4.94 -32.95
N ARG A 53 18.96 -5.45 -33.45
CA ARG A 53 19.34 -6.86 -33.38
C ARG A 53 20.22 -7.20 -32.17
N ILE A 54 20.34 -6.31 -31.18
CA ILE A 54 21.22 -6.53 -30.03
C ILE A 54 20.95 -7.86 -29.31
N PHE A 55 19.69 -8.24 -29.11
CA PHE A 55 19.35 -9.53 -28.48
C PHE A 55 19.73 -10.73 -29.35
N HIS A 56 19.58 -10.63 -30.67
CA HIS A 56 20.08 -11.65 -31.60
C HIS A 56 21.58 -11.86 -31.43
N TYR A 57 22.37 -10.76 -31.44
CA TYR A 57 23.82 -10.82 -31.28
C TYR A 57 24.26 -11.41 -29.93
N LEU A 58 23.44 -11.29 -28.89
CA LEU A 58 23.71 -11.83 -27.55
C LEU A 58 23.26 -13.29 -27.40
N THR A 59 22.29 -13.76 -28.19
CA THR A 59 21.71 -15.10 -28.10
C THR A 59 22.40 -16.11 -29.02
N VAL A 60 22.83 -15.71 -30.23
CA VAL A 60 23.44 -16.64 -31.19
C VAL A 60 24.95 -16.78 -30.98
N PRO A 61 25.59 -17.89 -31.41
CA PRO A 61 27.04 -18.01 -31.42
C PRO A 61 27.69 -16.83 -32.16
N LEU A 62 28.81 -16.34 -31.62
CA LEU A 62 29.50 -15.17 -32.19
C LEU A 62 29.90 -15.39 -33.66
N GLU A 63 30.21 -16.63 -34.03
CA GLU A 63 30.52 -17.04 -35.41
C GLU A 63 29.32 -16.86 -36.34
N THR A 64 28.10 -17.16 -35.87
CA THR A 64 26.87 -16.89 -36.62
C THR A 64 26.69 -15.40 -36.87
N THR A 65 26.90 -14.57 -35.83
CA THR A 65 26.85 -13.10 -35.97
C THR A 65 27.86 -12.61 -37.02
N TYR A 66 29.08 -13.17 -37.02
CA TYR A 66 30.11 -12.79 -37.99
C TYR A 66 29.76 -13.24 -39.42
N ASN A 67 29.23 -14.46 -39.59
CA ASN A 67 28.88 -15.01 -40.90
C ASN A 67 27.67 -14.29 -41.55
N GLU A 68 26.82 -13.66 -40.75
CA GLU A 68 25.71 -12.82 -41.24
C GLU A 68 26.17 -11.44 -41.74
N MET A 69 27.42 -11.04 -41.48
CA MET A 69 27.95 -9.75 -41.92
C MET A 69 28.26 -9.76 -43.41
N GLU A 70 27.84 -8.71 -44.13
CA GLU A 70 28.20 -8.55 -45.53
C GLU A 70 29.66 -8.10 -45.69
N ASN A 71 30.51 -8.98 -46.23
CA ASN A 71 31.91 -8.70 -46.61
C ASN A 71 32.76 -8.02 -45.50
N PRO A 72 32.91 -8.63 -44.30
CA PRO A 72 33.72 -8.06 -43.23
C PRO A 72 35.20 -7.97 -43.63
N THR A 73 35.86 -6.84 -43.30
CA THR A 73 37.28 -6.61 -43.62
C THR A 73 38.27 -7.30 -42.68
N LEU A 74 37.82 -7.67 -41.48
CA LEU A 74 38.61 -8.40 -40.48
C LEU A 74 38.23 -9.88 -40.50
N SER A 75 39.18 -10.76 -40.20
CA SER A 75 38.88 -12.18 -39.97
C SER A 75 38.02 -12.39 -38.71
N PHE A 76 37.36 -13.54 -38.58
CA PHE A 76 36.57 -13.90 -37.40
C PHE A 76 37.38 -13.78 -36.09
N GLU A 77 38.63 -14.22 -36.10
CA GLU A 77 39.49 -14.16 -34.91
C GLU A 77 39.87 -12.72 -34.54
N GLU A 78 40.11 -11.86 -35.54
CA GLU A 78 40.37 -10.43 -35.30
C GLU A 78 39.12 -9.71 -34.80
N PHE A 79 37.95 -10.01 -35.39
CA PHE A 79 36.66 -9.51 -34.94
C PHE A 79 36.38 -9.89 -33.48
N ARG A 80 36.51 -11.17 -33.15
CA ARG A 80 36.31 -11.70 -31.80
C ARG A 80 37.26 -11.06 -30.79
N LYS A 81 38.56 -10.99 -31.13
CA LYS A 81 39.57 -10.37 -30.28
C LYS A 81 39.26 -8.89 -30.03
N LEU A 82 38.90 -8.15 -31.08
CA LEU A 82 38.58 -6.73 -30.99
C LEU A 82 37.32 -6.48 -30.15
N LEU A 83 36.27 -7.29 -30.34
CA LEU A 83 35.02 -7.20 -29.58
C LEU A 83 35.25 -7.45 -28.09
N TYR A 84 36.02 -8.49 -27.75
CA TYR A 84 36.32 -8.82 -26.36
C TYR A 84 37.21 -7.78 -25.70
N GLN A 85 38.24 -7.29 -26.39
CA GLN A 85 39.07 -6.19 -25.90
C GLN A 85 38.22 -4.94 -25.62
N LYS A 86 37.39 -4.54 -26.59
CA LYS A 86 36.56 -3.36 -26.44
C LYS A 86 35.56 -3.50 -25.30
N THR A 87 34.99 -4.69 -25.13
CA THR A 87 34.07 -4.97 -24.04
C THR A 87 34.78 -4.89 -22.68
N HIS A 88 35.95 -5.52 -22.54
CA HIS A 88 36.75 -5.48 -21.32
C HIS A 88 37.13 -4.05 -20.91
N ASP A 89 37.47 -3.19 -21.88
CA ASP A 89 37.88 -1.80 -21.63
C ASP A 89 36.74 -0.97 -21.00
N ILE A 90 35.50 -1.17 -21.46
CA ILE A 90 34.37 -0.27 -21.14
C ILE A 90 33.40 -0.84 -20.10
N ILE A 91 33.50 -2.12 -19.75
CA ILE A 91 32.47 -2.81 -18.96
C ILE A 91 32.22 -2.16 -17.59
N SER A 92 33.28 -1.80 -16.85
CA SER A 92 33.13 -1.17 -15.52
C SER A 92 32.43 0.20 -15.56
N GLU A 93 32.56 0.90 -16.68
CA GLU A 93 32.00 2.24 -16.88
C GLU A 93 30.56 2.19 -17.43
N THR A 94 30.22 1.14 -18.16
CA THR A 94 28.97 1.07 -18.94
C THR A 94 27.97 0.03 -18.43
N THR A 95 28.38 -0.85 -17.52
CA THR A 95 27.52 -1.83 -16.86
C THR A 95 27.02 -1.32 -15.51
N GLU A 96 25.74 -1.55 -15.25
CA GLU A 96 25.11 -1.30 -13.95
C GLU A 96 24.48 -2.57 -13.39
N LEU A 97 24.62 -2.81 -12.08
CA LEU A 97 23.82 -3.85 -11.43
C LEU A 97 22.36 -3.41 -11.39
N TYR A 98 21.42 -4.34 -11.60
CA TYR A 98 20.01 -4.02 -11.45
C TYR A 98 19.72 -3.55 -10.01
N PRO A 99 18.81 -2.57 -9.80
CA PRO A 99 18.65 -1.88 -8.51
C PRO A 99 18.42 -2.82 -7.31
N GLU A 100 17.71 -3.93 -7.52
CA GLU A 100 17.37 -4.89 -6.48
C GLU A 100 18.50 -5.89 -6.13
N ILE A 101 19.48 -6.06 -7.02
CA ILE A 101 20.48 -7.15 -6.94
C ILE A 101 21.35 -7.04 -5.69
N LYS A 102 21.76 -5.82 -5.34
CA LYS A 102 22.55 -5.59 -4.12
C LYS A 102 21.81 -6.11 -2.88
N ARG A 103 20.52 -5.76 -2.75
CA ARG A 103 19.68 -6.21 -1.64
C ARG A 103 19.49 -7.72 -1.63
N VAL A 104 19.28 -8.33 -2.80
CA VAL A 104 19.14 -9.79 -2.93
C VAL A 104 20.39 -10.51 -2.45
N ILE A 105 21.57 -10.12 -2.94
CA ILE A 105 22.86 -10.70 -2.56
C ILE A 105 23.10 -10.54 -1.04
N GLU A 106 22.90 -9.34 -0.51
CA GLU A 106 23.09 -9.06 0.92
C GLU A 106 22.14 -9.89 1.80
N THR A 107 20.89 -10.10 1.36
CA THR A 107 19.89 -10.90 2.09
C THR A 107 20.22 -12.40 2.07
N LEU A 108 20.62 -12.93 0.91
CA LEU A 108 21.04 -14.33 0.78
C LEU A 108 22.29 -14.59 1.64
N TYR A 109 23.25 -13.66 1.62
CA TYR A 109 24.48 -13.81 2.41
C TYR A 109 24.18 -13.74 3.92
N ALA A 110 23.35 -12.78 4.35
CA ALA A 110 22.95 -12.63 5.75
C ALA A 110 22.15 -13.83 6.29
N SER A 111 21.46 -14.57 5.40
CA SER A 111 20.75 -15.81 5.74
C SER A 111 21.63 -17.07 5.68
N GLY A 112 22.96 -16.91 5.53
CA GLY A 112 23.92 -18.00 5.53
C GLY A 112 23.95 -18.83 4.25
N LYS A 113 23.33 -18.34 3.17
CA LYS A 113 23.30 -19.03 1.87
C LYS A 113 24.62 -18.84 1.11
N LYS A 114 24.97 -19.83 0.29
CA LYS A 114 26.08 -19.74 -0.66
C LYS A 114 25.60 -19.01 -1.91
N ILE A 115 26.44 -18.12 -2.43
CA ILE A 115 26.12 -17.28 -3.59
C ILE A 115 27.27 -17.41 -4.58
N ALA A 116 26.95 -17.66 -5.84
CA ALA A 116 27.96 -17.72 -6.88
C ALA A 116 27.51 -17.13 -8.21
N ILE A 117 28.49 -16.87 -9.08
CA ILE A 117 28.27 -16.48 -10.48
C ILE A 117 28.85 -17.53 -11.41
N VAL A 118 28.09 -17.91 -12.43
CA VAL A 118 28.55 -18.74 -13.54
C VAL A 118 28.26 -18.01 -14.85
N THR A 119 29.30 -17.65 -15.60
CA THR A 119 29.16 -16.84 -16.81
C THR A 119 30.08 -17.32 -17.93
N ASN A 120 29.66 -17.11 -19.18
CA ASN A 120 30.53 -17.28 -20.36
C ASN A 120 31.44 -16.07 -20.59
N ARG A 121 31.47 -15.08 -19.67
CA ARG A 121 32.36 -13.91 -19.69
C ARG A 121 33.65 -14.18 -18.91
N ASP A 122 34.68 -13.36 -19.13
CA ASP A 122 35.91 -13.41 -18.33
C ASP A 122 35.65 -12.95 -16.90
N LYS A 123 36.22 -13.68 -15.94
CA LYS A 123 36.02 -13.47 -14.50
C LYS A 123 36.52 -12.11 -14.04
N GLU A 124 37.61 -11.63 -14.63
CA GLU A 124 38.20 -10.33 -14.29
C GLU A 124 37.21 -9.18 -14.53
N SER A 125 36.54 -9.16 -15.69
CA SER A 125 35.51 -8.17 -16.01
C SER A 125 34.38 -8.14 -14.98
N ILE A 126 33.93 -9.32 -14.54
CA ILE A 126 32.89 -9.46 -13.51
C ILE A 126 33.36 -8.83 -12.20
N ILE A 127 34.56 -9.20 -11.74
CA ILE A 127 35.12 -8.71 -10.48
C ILE A 127 35.24 -7.17 -10.51
N ARG A 128 35.64 -6.57 -11.64
CA ARG A 128 35.72 -5.11 -11.78
C ARG A 128 34.36 -4.44 -11.57
N VAL A 129 33.30 -4.99 -12.17
CA VAL A 129 31.93 -4.47 -11.98
C VAL A 129 31.47 -4.67 -10.54
N LEU A 130 31.62 -5.87 -9.96
CA LEU A 130 31.17 -6.14 -8.59
C LEU A 130 31.91 -5.28 -7.54
N ASN A 131 33.19 -4.98 -7.77
CA ASN A 131 33.99 -4.14 -6.88
C ASN A 131 33.48 -2.69 -6.86
N LYS A 132 33.04 -2.15 -8.00
CA LYS A 132 32.40 -0.83 -8.09
C LYS A 132 31.18 -0.71 -7.18
N TYR A 133 30.44 -1.80 -6.99
CA TYR A 133 29.25 -1.85 -6.14
C TYR A 133 29.51 -2.41 -4.72
N GLY A 134 30.74 -2.82 -4.42
CA GLY A 134 31.14 -3.33 -3.11
C GLY A 134 30.55 -4.70 -2.74
N VAL A 135 30.09 -5.48 -3.73
CA VAL A 135 29.36 -6.75 -3.51
C VAL A 135 30.19 -8.01 -3.76
N THR A 136 31.39 -7.88 -4.35
CA THR A 136 32.27 -9.03 -4.67
C THR A 136 32.50 -9.96 -3.47
N LYS A 137 32.63 -9.38 -2.27
CA LYS A 137 32.87 -10.10 -1.00
C LYS A 137 31.78 -11.08 -0.59
N PHE A 138 30.58 -10.99 -1.16
CA PHE A 138 29.45 -11.86 -0.83
C PHE A 138 29.42 -13.14 -1.68
N PHE A 139 30.17 -13.17 -2.79
CA PHE A 139 30.23 -14.33 -3.68
C PHE A 139 31.28 -15.33 -3.20
N HIS A 140 30.84 -16.56 -3.01
CA HIS A 140 31.67 -17.70 -2.60
C HIS A 140 32.44 -18.28 -3.78
N ALA A 141 31.87 -18.23 -4.98
CA ALA A 141 32.50 -18.64 -6.21
C ALA A 141 32.11 -17.70 -7.36
N ILE A 142 33.05 -17.44 -8.25
CA ILE A 142 32.81 -16.79 -9.54
C ILE A 142 33.54 -17.65 -10.57
N VAL A 143 32.81 -18.24 -11.50
CA VAL A 143 33.32 -19.10 -12.58
C VAL A 143 33.12 -18.36 -13.89
N GLY A 144 34.23 -17.97 -14.53
CA GLY A 144 34.25 -17.33 -15.84
C GLY A 144 34.63 -18.30 -16.96
N ARG A 145 34.73 -17.79 -18.19
CA ARG A 145 35.09 -18.59 -19.38
C ARG A 145 36.47 -19.26 -19.30
N GLU A 146 37.41 -18.64 -18.61
CA GLU A 146 38.79 -19.11 -18.47
C GLU A 146 38.93 -20.20 -17.39
N ASP A 147 37.89 -20.41 -16.60
CA ASP A 147 37.86 -21.41 -15.55
C ASP A 147 37.53 -22.82 -16.09
N VAL A 148 37.06 -22.95 -17.33
CA VAL A 148 36.50 -24.20 -17.86
C VAL A 148 37.01 -24.48 -19.27
N VAL A 149 37.01 -25.76 -19.66
CA VAL A 149 37.28 -26.17 -21.04
C VAL A 149 36.03 -25.97 -21.89
N LYS A 150 34.86 -26.35 -21.37
CA LYS A 150 33.56 -26.18 -22.03
C LYS A 150 32.70 -25.16 -21.30
N GLN A 151 32.13 -24.24 -22.08
CA GLN A 151 31.27 -23.16 -21.61
C GLN A 151 29.79 -23.58 -21.67
N LYS A 152 28.90 -22.80 -21.04
CA LYS A 152 27.45 -22.98 -21.19
C LYS A 152 27.10 -22.99 -22.68
N PRO A 153 26.34 -23.97 -23.20
CA PRO A 153 25.36 -24.80 -22.50
C PRO A 153 25.88 -26.08 -21.80
N ASP A 154 27.18 -26.38 -21.84
CA ASP A 154 27.71 -27.56 -21.11
C ASP A 154 27.62 -27.33 -19.59
N LYS A 155 27.40 -28.40 -18.83
CA LYS A 155 27.31 -28.39 -17.36
C LYS A 155 28.62 -28.13 -16.61
N GLU A 156 29.78 -28.27 -17.25
CA GLU A 156 31.11 -28.12 -16.63
C GLU A 156 31.26 -26.86 -15.73
N PRO A 157 30.79 -25.66 -16.14
CA PRO A 157 30.89 -24.45 -15.31
C PRO A 157 30.07 -24.54 -14.02
N ILE A 158 28.91 -25.19 -14.06
CA ILE A 158 28.05 -25.38 -12.89
C ILE A 158 28.67 -26.42 -11.96
N GLU A 159 29.14 -27.55 -12.48
CA GLU A 159 29.82 -28.58 -11.67
C GLU A 159 31.06 -28.02 -10.97
N LYS A 160 31.86 -27.19 -11.67
CA LYS A 160 33.01 -26.49 -11.08
C LYS A 160 32.57 -25.52 -9.99
N CYS A 161 31.52 -24.73 -10.23
CA CYS A 161 30.97 -23.79 -9.27
C CYS A 161 30.51 -24.47 -7.97
N ILE A 162 29.78 -25.57 -8.11
CA ILE A 162 29.27 -26.39 -7.01
C ILE A 162 30.42 -26.97 -6.18
N SER A 163 31.45 -27.50 -6.84
CA SER A 163 32.67 -27.99 -6.19
C SER A 163 33.37 -26.91 -5.37
N LEU A 164 33.48 -25.68 -5.89
CA LEU A 164 34.08 -24.54 -5.18
C LEU A 164 33.25 -24.11 -3.95
N MET A 165 31.92 -24.24 -4.01
CA MET A 165 31.03 -23.88 -2.90
C MET A 165 30.91 -24.97 -1.83
N GLY A 166 31.26 -26.22 -2.15
CA GLY A 166 31.12 -27.37 -1.26
C GLY A 166 29.66 -27.74 -0.97
N VAL A 167 28.77 -27.57 -1.95
CA VAL A 167 27.33 -27.88 -1.85
C VAL A 167 26.95 -29.07 -2.71
N HIS A 168 25.83 -29.73 -2.40
CA HIS A 168 25.29 -30.77 -3.26
C HIS A 168 24.46 -30.16 -4.41
N LEU A 169 24.51 -30.76 -5.62
CA LEU A 169 23.79 -30.28 -6.81
C LEU A 169 22.28 -30.07 -6.52
N SER A 170 21.64 -31.02 -5.83
CA SER A 170 20.21 -30.94 -5.45
C SER A 170 19.85 -29.83 -4.45
N ASN A 171 20.84 -29.11 -3.91
CA ASN A 171 20.65 -27.97 -3.00
C ASN A 171 21.06 -26.64 -3.65
N ALA A 172 21.29 -26.63 -4.97
CA ALA A 172 21.59 -25.45 -5.74
C ALA A 172 20.44 -25.06 -6.66
N LEU A 173 20.26 -23.76 -6.82
CA LEU A 173 19.27 -23.15 -7.71
C LEU A 173 19.99 -22.18 -8.64
N TYR A 174 19.74 -22.31 -9.94
CA TYR A 174 20.36 -21.48 -10.96
C TYR A 174 19.39 -20.41 -11.49
N PHE A 175 19.88 -19.18 -11.66
CA PHE A 175 19.14 -18.05 -12.24
C PHE A 175 19.86 -17.58 -13.50
N GLY A 176 19.17 -17.54 -14.65
CA GLY A 176 19.78 -17.08 -15.91
C GLY A 176 18.75 -16.54 -16.91
N ASP A 177 19.21 -15.86 -17.95
CA ASP A 177 18.37 -15.11 -18.90
C ASP A 177 18.25 -15.77 -20.28
N GLY A 178 18.95 -16.88 -20.54
CA GLY A 178 18.97 -17.50 -21.87
C GLY A 178 18.96 -19.02 -21.90
N ILE A 179 18.73 -19.56 -23.09
CA ILE A 179 18.73 -21.01 -23.35
C ILE A 179 20.02 -21.72 -22.93
N ASN A 180 21.18 -21.06 -23.04
CA ASN A 180 22.45 -21.65 -22.63
C ASN A 180 22.50 -21.92 -21.12
N ASP A 181 21.85 -21.08 -20.31
CA ASP A 181 21.76 -21.28 -18.87
C ASP A 181 20.85 -22.44 -18.52
N TYR A 182 19.69 -22.50 -19.18
CA TYR A 182 18.73 -23.57 -19.02
C TYR A 182 19.36 -24.94 -19.33
N LEU A 183 19.98 -25.07 -20.51
CA LEU A 183 20.61 -26.32 -20.92
C LEU A 183 21.72 -26.75 -19.95
N ALA A 184 22.57 -25.82 -19.50
CA ALA A 184 23.61 -26.12 -18.53
C ALA A 184 23.03 -26.59 -17.19
N ALA A 185 21.97 -25.94 -16.70
CA ALA A 185 21.31 -26.30 -15.44
C ALA A 185 20.64 -27.68 -15.51
N ILE A 186 19.93 -27.97 -16.62
CA ILE A 186 19.30 -29.26 -16.85
C ILE A 186 20.35 -30.38 -16.97
N GLU A 187 21.42 -30.16 -17.73
CA GLU A 187 22.48 -31.15 -17.88
C GLU A 187 23.25 -31.39 -16.56
N ALA A 188 23.40 -30.35 -15.73
CA ALA A 188 23.94 -30.44 -14.37
C ALA A 188 22.96 -31.09 -13.36
N GLY A 189 21.68 -31.22 -13.71
CA GLY A 189 20.64 -31.78 -12.85
C GLY A 189 20.26 -30.86 -11.67
N ILE A 190 20.26 -29.53 -11.89
CA ILE A 190 19.85 -28.55 -10.88
C ILE A 190 18.63 -27.74 -11.35
N ASP A 191 17.86 -27.23 -10.39
CA ASP A 191 16.70 -26.42 -10.68
C ASP A 191 17.09 -25.08 -11.30
N PHE A 192 16.27 -24.61 -12.24
CA PHE A 192 16.51 -23.41 -13.03
C PHE A 192 15.35 -22.42 -12.88
N ILE A 193 15.71 -21.14 -12.80
CA ILE A 193 14.79 -20.01 -12.86
C ILE A 193 15.20 -19.11 -14.02
N TYR A 194 14.26 -18.92 -14.93
CA TYR A 194 14.41 -17.96 -16.01
C TYR A 194 14.20 -16.53 -15.47
N VAL A 195 15.21 -15.68 -15.67
CA VAL A 195 15.18 -14.27 -15.29
C VAL A 195 14.92 -13.44 -16.53
N ASP A 196 13.66 -13.05 -16.68
CA ASP A 196 13.25 -12.28 -17.84
C ASP A 196 13.20 -10.78 -17.55
N ARG A 197 14.17 -10.04 -18.10
CA ARG A 197 14.26 -8.58 -17.94
C ARG A 197 13.59 -7.79 -19.06
N TYR A 198 13.57 -8.36 -20.27
CA TYR A 198 13.19 -7.64 -21.50
C TYR A 198 12.24 -8.45 -22.40
N ASN A 199 11.60 -9.52 -21.90
CA ASN A 199 10.87 -10.48 -22.71
C ASN A 199 11.76 -11.16 -23.77
N LYS A 200 13.01 -11.42 -23.40
CA LYS A 200 14.03 -12.00 -24.29
C LYS A 200 13.61 -13.40 -24.76
N HIS A 201 12.90 -14.16 -23.93
CA HIS A 201 12.34 -15.46 -24.27
C HIS A 201 11.46 -15.43 -25.53
N LEU A 202 10.75 -14.32 -25.82
CA LEU A 202 9.94 -14.18 -27.04
C LEU A 202 10.81 -14.06 -28.30
N ILE A 203 12.02 -13.55 -28.17
CA ILE A 203 13.01 -13.44 -29.25
C ILE A 203 13.70 -14.79 -29.45
N GLU A 204 14.10 -15.47 -28.37
CA GLU A 204 14.74 -16.80 -28.46
C GLU A 204 13.77 -17.86 -29.02
N ALA A 205 12.49 -17.79 -28.67
CA ALA A 205 11.42 -18.61 -29.23
C ALA A 205 11.27 -18.47 -30.75
N ASN A 206 11.56 -17.29 -31.31
CA ASN A 206 11.55 -17.05 -32.76
C ASN A 206 12.81 -17.58 -33.48
N LEU A 207 13.91 -17.79 -32.75
CA LEU A 207 15.22 -18.18 -33.31
C LEU A 207 15.49 -19.69 -33.22
N SER A 208 14.84 -20.40 -32.30
CA SER A 208 15.03 -21.83 -32.03
C SER A 208 13.80 -22.64 -32.46
N MET A 209 13.71 -23.00 -33.74
CA MET A 209 12.62 -23.84 -34.27
C MET A 209 12.61 -25.30 -33.77
N ASN A 210 13.60 -25.76 -33.01
CA ASN A 210 13.83 -27.20 -32.79
C ASN A 210 13.45 -27.77 -31.42
N ASP A 211 13.13 -26.97 -30.40
CA ASP A 211 12.64 -27.48 -29.10
C ASP A 211 11.40 -26.72 -28.64
N LEU A 212 10.29 -27.04 -29.30
CA LEU A 212 8.99 -26.35 -29.20
C LEU A 212 8.10 -26.85 -28.04
N SER A 213 8.56 -27.79 -27.20
CA SER A 213 7.75 -28.33 -26.11
C SER A 213 7.50 -27.33 -24.97
N VAL A 214 8.37 -26.31 -24.83
CA VAL A 214 8.27 -25.29 -23.77
C VAL A 214 7.18 -24.26 -24.08
N LEU A 215 6.93 -23.96 -25.36
CA LEU A 215 5.94 -22.95 -25.78
C LEU A 215 4.48 -23.45 -25.72
N ASN A 216 4.27 -24.77 -25.72
CA ASN A 216 2.93 -25.35 -25.76
C ASN A 216 2.10 -25.12 -24.47
N ASN A 217 2.73 -24.72 -23.37
CA ASN A 217 2.07 -24.58 -22.06
C ASN A 217 1.95 -23.12 -21.56
N TRP A 218 2.25 -22.12 -22.39
CA TRP A 218 2.22 -20.72 -21.94
C TRP A 218 0.90 -20.04 -22.31
N GLU A 219 0.24 -19.46 -21.30
CA GLU A 219 -0.95 -18.63 -21.44
C GLU A 219 -0.56 -17.18 -21.75
N TYR A 220 -1.30 -16.55 -22.67
CA TYR A 220 -1.12 -15.16 -23.06
C TYR A 220 -2.40 -14.37 -22.82
N ASP A 221 -2.27 -13.14 -22.34
CA ASP A 221 -3.38 -12.20 -22.24
C ASP A 221 -3.85 -11.75 -23.63
N LEU A 222 -2.92 -11.64 -24.59
CA LEU A 222 -3.20 -11.06 -25.89
C LEU A 222 -2.35 -11.66 -27.03
N PHE A 223 -3.02 -11.94 -28.15
CA PHE A 223 -2.42 -12.26 -29.43
C PHE A 223 -2.50 -11.07 -30.38
N ILE A 224 -1.37 -10.61 -30.93
CA ILE A 224 -1.29 -9.53 -31.91
C ILE A 224 -0.76 -10.08 -33.25
N ALA A 225 -1.55 -9.87 -34.30
CA ALA A 225 -1.18 -10.07 -35.70
C ALA A 225 -1.09 -8.74 -36.44
N TYR A 226 -0.43 -8.72 -37.59
CA TYR A 226 -0.36 -7.54 -38.44
C TYR A 226 -0.44 -7.86 -39.94
N HIS A 227 -0.94 -6.92 -40.73
CA HIS A 227 -1.02 -7.03 -42.18
C HIS A 227 -0.69 -5.70 -42.87
N GLY A 228 0.20 -5.72 -43.87
CA GLY A 228 0.62 -4.52 -44.61
C GLY A 228 2.11 -4.52 -44.97
N THR A 229 2.74 -3.35 -44.98
CA THR A 229 4.12 -3.14 -45.44
C THR A 229 5.16 -3.36 -44.33
N GLU A 230 6.37 -3.79 -44.71
CA GLU A 230 7.53 -4.03 -43.82
C GLU A 230 8.52 -2.83 -43.78
N SER A 231 8.04 -1.60 -43.91
CA SER A 231 8.89 -0.41 -43.85
C SER A 231 9.04 0.14 -42.42
N GLU A 232 9.92 1.12 -42.19
CA GLU A 232 10.05 1.84 -40.90
C GLU A 232 8.70 2.41 -40.38
N LYS A 233 7.73 2.65 -41.27
CA LYS A 233 6.36 3.09 -40.96
C LYS A 233 5.30 1.99 -41.18
N GLY A 234 5.75 0.74 -41.31
CA GLY A 234 4.97 -0.43 -41.67
C GLY A 234 4.25 -1.12 -40.52
N SER A 235 3.32 -2.04 -40.85
CA SER A 235 2.35 -2.60 -39.88
C SER A 235 3.03 -3.49 -38.85
N SER A 236 4.17 -4.08 -39.24
CA SER A 236 5.02 -4.90 -38.38
C SER A 236 5.60 -4.10 -37.21
N ASN A 237 6.19 -2.94 -37.50
CA ASN A 237 6.80 -2.09 -36.48
C ASN A 237 5.72 -1.52 -35.57
N LYS A 238 4.57 -1.12 -36.13
CA LYS A 238 3.44 -0.64 -35.33
C LYS A 238 2.89 -1.73 -34.40
N ALA A 239 2.76 -2.97 -34.86
CA ALA A 239 2.34 -4.10 -34.02
C ALA A 239 3.37 -4.38 -32.92
N THR A 240 4.66 -4.28 -33.24
CA THR A 240 5.76 -4.41 -32.28
C THR A 240 5.71 -3.31 -31.21
N ASP A 241 5.48 -2.07 -31.61
CA ASP A 241 5.34 -0.93 -30.70
C ASP A 241 4.15 -1.09 -29.76
N ILE A 242 2.99 -1.50 -30.29
CA ILE A 242 1.80 -1.80 -29.49
C ILE A 242 2.09 -2.95 -28.51
N ALA A 243 2.72 -4.03 -28.98
CA ALA A 243 3.07 -5.15 -28.13
C ALA A 243 4.03 -4.75 -27.02
N ASN A 244 5.07 -3.97 -27.32
CA ASN A 244 6.03 -3.48 -26.35
C ASN A 244 5.39 -2.53 -25.34
N TYR A 245 4.51 -1.65 -25.80
CA TYR A 245 3.75 -0.76 -24.93
C TYR A 245 2.86 -1.57 -23.96
N LEU A 246 2.11 -2.55 -24.45
CA LEU A 246 1.24 -3.39 -23.61
C LEU A 246 2.03 -4.28 -22.64
N ARG A 247 3.16 -4.84 -23.08
CA ARG A 247 4.11 -5.55 -22.21
C ARG A 247 4.67 -4.65 -21.11
N SER A 248 4.94 -3.38 -21.41
CA SER A 248 5.38 -2.39 -20.40
C SER A 248 4.30 -2.14 -19.32
N LYS A 249 3.04 -2.50 -19.58
CA LYS A 249 1.93 -2.44 -18.63
C LYS A 249 1.69 -3.77 -17.90
N GLY A 250 2.56 -4.75 -18.08
CA GLY A 250 2.51 -6.05 -17.38
C GLY A 250 1.63 -7.10 -18.04
N LEU A 251 1.22 -6.90 -19.30
CA LEU A 251 0.43 -7.88 -20.06
C LEU A 251 1.35 -8.90 -20.76
N SER A 252 0.94 -10.17 -20.74
CA SER A 252 1.57 -11.23 -21.52
C SER A 252 1.07 -11.18 -22.97
N VAL A 253 1.89 -10.63 -23.87
CA VAL A 253 1.50 -10.39 -25.27
C VAL A 253 2.33 -11.25 -26.21
N PHE A 254 1.66 -12.14 -26.94
CA PHE A 254 2.24 -12.80 -28.10
C PHE A 254 2.04 -11.89 -29.32
N CYS A 255 3.14 -11.43 -29.93
CA CYS A 255 3.10 -10.61 -31.13
C CYS A 255 3.95 -11.27 -32.19
N HIS A 256 3.32 -11.72 -33.27
CA HIS A 256 4.01 -12.40 -34.36
C HIS A 256 4.52 -11.36 -35.35
N THR A 257 5.85 -11.18 -35.43
CA THR A 257 6.51 -10.37 -36.47
C THR A 257 7.13 -11.32 -37.48
N LEU A 258 6.55 -11.45 -38.68
CA LEU A 258 7.00 -12.41 -39.69
C LEU A 258 8.43 -12.08 -40.11
N GLN A 259 9.39 -12.90 -39.69
CA GLN A 259 10.55 -13.19 -40.50
C GLN A 259 10.54 -14.70 -40.77
N THR A 260 10.64 -15.03 -42.04
CA THR A 260 10.73 -16.37 -42.66
C THR A 260 9.41 -16.97 -43.15
N HIS A 261 9.35 -17.19 -44.47
CA HIS A 261 8.29 -17.85 -45.23
C HIS A 261 8.14 -19.36 -44.93
N VAL A 262 8.39 -19.81 -43.68
CA VAL A 262 8.46 -21.23 -43.34
C VAL A 262 7.42 -21.57 -42.27
N ASN A 263 6.38 -22.28 -42.71
CA ASN A 263 5.35 -22.98 -41.93
C ASN A 263 4.63 -22.20 -40.83
N PHE A 264 3.48 -21.63 -41.21
CA PHE A 264 2.31 -21.19 -40.41
C PHE A 264 1.67 -22.31 -39.53
N GLY A 265 2.48 -23.18 -38.91
CA GLY A 265 2.04 -24.42 -38.27
C GLY A 265 1.47 -24.28 -36.85
N GLU A 266 1.79 -25.27 -36.02
CA GLU A 266 1.23 -25.55 -34.69
C GLU A 266 1.44 -24.43 -33.65
N ILE A 267 2.53 -23.66 -33.76
CA ILE A 267 2.90 -22.61 -32.79
C ILE A 267 1.91 -21.45 -32.80
N THR A 268 1.58 -20.94 -33.99
CA THR A 268 0.62 -19.83 -34.14
C THR A 268 -0.77 -20.26 -33.70
N LEU A 269 -1.14 -21.53 -33.97
CA LEU A 269 -2.39 -22.11 -33.51
C LEU A 269 -2.42 -22.24 -31.98
N ASN A 270 -1.33 -22.70 -31.36
CA ASN A 270 -1.23 -22.89 -29.91
C ASN A 270 -1.19 -21.56 -29.16
N ALA A 271 -0.38 -20.60 -29.62
CA ALA A 271 -0.36 -19.24 -29.09
C ALA A 271 -1.75 -18.59 -29.22
N ALA A 272 -2.40 -18.73 -30.37
CA ALA A 272 -3.78 -18.27 -30.53
C ALA A 272 -4.76 -19.01 -29.60
N SER A 273 -4.58 -20.31 -29.34
CA SER A 273 -5.45 -21.08 -28.44
C SER A 273 -5.24 -20.80 -26.96
N ASN A 274 -4.03 -20.38 -26.59
CA ASN A 274 -3.68 -20.00 -25.24
C ASN A 274 -3.79 -18.48 -25.02
N SER A 275 -4.34 -17.71 -25.98
CA SER A 275 -4.50 -16.26 -25.89
C SER A 275 -5.94 -15.86 -25.64
N ARG A 276 -6.19 -14.99 -24.65
CA ARG A 276 -7.55 -14.59 -24.25
C ARG A 276 -8.18 -13.53 -25.18
N LEU A 277 -7.36 -12.72 -25.84
CA LEU A 277 -7.78 -11.60 -26.69
C LEU A 277 -6.98 -11.58 -28.01
N PHE A 278 -7.54 -10.93 -29.05
CA PHE A 278 -6.92 -10.82 -30.37
C PHE A 278 -6.90 -9.37 -30.91
N ILE A 279 -5.75 -8.91 -31.42
CA ILE A 279 -5.61 -7.64 -32.15
C ILE A 279 -5.06 -7.90 -33.55
N LEU A 280 -5.71 -7.32 -34.58
CA LEU A 280 -5.14 -7.22 -35.93
C LEU A 280 -4.70 -5.78 -36.22
N VAL A 281 -3.41 -5.59 -36.50
CA VAL A 281 -2.81 -4.30 -36.88
C VAL A 281 -2.70 -4.20 -38.40
N ALA A 282 -3.48 -3.33 -39.03
CA ALA A 282 -3.58 -3.29 -40.48
C ALA A 282 -3.43 -1.87 -41.05
N ASN A 283 -2.96 -1.76 -42.30
CA ASN A 283 -2.79 -0.46 -42.98
C ASN A 283 -3.46 -0.35 -44.35
N GLY A 284 -3.34 0.79 -45.03
CA GLY A 284 -3.99 1.04 -46.32
C GLY A 284 -3.50 0.18 -47.51
N SER A 285 -2.44 -0.62 -47.34
CA SER A 285 -1.83 -1.40 -48.43
C SER A 285 -2.49 -2.76 -48.74
N ILE A 286 -3.66 -3.04 -48.16
CA ILE A 286 -4.40 -4.30 -48.38
C ILE A 286 -5.00 -4.35 -49.80
N GLU A 287 -4.64 -5.38 -50.57
CA GLU A 287 -5.16 -5.59 -51.92
C GLU A 287 -6.69 -5.86 -51.95
N ARG A 288 -7.38 -5.27 -52.93
CA ARG A 288 -8.83 -5.40 -53.13
C ARG A 288 -9.18 -5.81 -54.56
N ASP A 289 -10.22 -6.62 -54.71
CA ASP A 289 -10.81 -6.95 -56.01
C ASP A 289 -11.61 -5.76 -56.58
N SER A 290 -12.02 -5.88 -57.85
CA SER A 290 -12.82 -4.87 -58.57
C SER A 290 -14.21 -4.60 -57.97
N ARG A 291 -14.63 -5.36 -56.95
CA ARG A 291 -15.87 -5.16 -56.17
C ARG A 291 -15.58 -4.59 -54.78
N GLY A 292 -14.34 -4.22 -54.49
CA GLY A 292 -13.91 -3.66 -53.21
C GLY A 292 -13.78 -4.68 -52.08
N ARG A 293 -13.77 -5.99 -52.38
CA ARG A 293 -13.54 -7.06 -51.41
C ARG A 293 -12.05 -7.36 -51.31
N MET A 294 -11.54 -7.63 -50.12
CA MET A 294 -10.12 -7.95 -49.95
C MET A 294 -9.74 -9.25 -50.67
N THR A 295 -8.57 -9.28 -51.30
CA THR A 295 -8.05 -10.44 -52.03
C THR A 295 -6.95 -11.21 -51.30
N SER A 296 -6.44 -10.70 -50.17
CA SER A 296 -5.35 -11.35 -49.44
C SER A 296 -5.83 -12.61 -48.71
N ARG A 297 -5.36 -13.77 -49.18
CA ARG A 297 -5.63 -15.10 -48.60
C ARG A 297 -5.22 -15.17 -47.11
N TRP A 298 -4.17 -14.43 -46.75
CA TRP A 298 -3.48 -14.44 -45.46
C TRP A 298 -4.29 -13.91 -44.28
N ILE A 299 -5.06 -12.82 -44.43
CA ILE A 299 -5.91 -12.29 -43.34
C ILE A 299 -6.99 -13.31 -42.95
N ASN A 300 -7.56 -14.02 -43.95
CA ASN A 300 -8.55 -15.05 -43.69
C ASN A 300 -7.96 -16.25 -42.95
N ASP A 301 -6.68 -16.55 -43.16
CA ASP A 301 -5.99 -17.63 -42.46
C ASP A 301 -5.70 -17.27 -40.99
N GLU A 302 -5.19 -16.06 -40.71
CA GLU A 302 -4.95 -15.54 -39.35
C GLU A 302 -6.22 -15.56 -38.50
N LEU A 303 -7.33 -15.08 -39.07
CA LEU A 303 -8.64 -15.11 -38.42
C LEU A 303 -9.21 -16.51 -38.31
N GLY A 304 -8.96 -17.34 -39.32
CA GLY A 304 -9.34 -18.74 -39.30
C GLY A 304 -8.70 -19.50 -38.13
N TYR A 305 -7.43 -19.21 -37.81
CA TYR A 305 -6.73 -19.85 -36.69
C TYR A 305 -7.29 -19.43 -35.34
N PHE A 306 -7.45 -18.13 -35.07
CA PHE A 306 -8.03 -17.66 -33.81
C PHE A 306 -9.48 -18.13 -33.61
N LYS A 307 -10.28 -18.17 -34.69
CA LYS A 307 -11.66 -18.71 -34.65
C LYS A 307 -11.71 -20.22 -34.41
N ARG A 308 -10.80 -21.00 -35.01
CA ARG A 308 -10.71 -22.46 -34.80
C ARG A 308 -10.31 -22.80 -33.37
N ALA A 309 -9.45 -22.00 -32.78
CA ALA A 309 -8.96 -22.17 -31.41
C ALA A 309 -10.04 -21.95 -30.33
N HIS A 310 -11.00 -21.04 -30.57
CA HIS A 310 -12.00 -20.61 -29.57
C HIS A 310 -13.44 -21.05 -29.89
N SER A 311 -13.60 -22.26 -30.43
CA SER A 311 -14.76 -22.79 -31.17
C SER A 311 -16.13 -22.90 -30.45
N ASN A 312 -16.39 -22.23 -29.32
CA ASN A 312 -17.61 -22.47 -28.52
C ASN A 312 -18.77 -21.45 -28.70
N SER A 313 -18.56 -20.26 -29.26
CA SER A 313 -19.63 -19.45 -29.85
C SER A 313 -19.04 -18.32 -30.68
N THR A 314 -19.65 -18.02 -31.83
CA THR A 314 -19.23 -16.91 -32.69
C THR A 314 -19.27 -15.57 -31.94
N GLU A 315 -20.18 -15.43 -30.98
CA GLU A 315 -20.43 -14.23 -30.18
C GLU A 315 -19.31 -13.93 -29.15
N TYR A 316 -18.65 -14.97 -28.61
CA TYR A 316 -17.50 -14.81 -27.70
C TYR A 316 -16.28 -14.22 -28.42
N VAL A 317 -15.96 -14.75 -29.59
CA VAL A 317 -14.80 -14.29 -30.40
C VAL A 317 -14.95 -12.82 -30.82
N LEU A 318 -16.19 -12.36 -31.03
CA LEU A 318 -16.50 -11.00 -31.47
C LEU A 318 -16.33 -9.93 -30.37
N SER A 319 -16.52 -10.29 -29.10
CA SER A 319 -16.30 -9.36 -27.96
C SER A 319 -14.84 -9.28 -27.49
N HIS A 320 -13.99 -10.20 -27.95
CA HIS A 320 -12.60 -10.40 -27.48
C HIS A 320 -11.55 -10.16 -28.59
N SER A 321 -11.98 -9.61 -29.73
CA SER A 321 -11.12 -9.25 -30.87
C SER A 321 -11.25 -7.77 -31.21
N ILE A 322 -10.17 -7.12 -31.68
CA ILE A 322 -10.20 -5.73 -32.18
C ILE A 322 -9.32 -5.56 -33.42
N ILE A 323 -9.66 -4.59 -34.28
CA ILE A 323 -8.81 -4.15 -35.39
C ILE A 323 -8.25 -2.76 -35.09
N TYR A 324 -6.93 -2.63 -35.19
CA TYR A 324 -6.21 -1.36 -35.16
C TYR A 324 -5.82 -0.96 -36.59
N ALA A 325 -6.48 0.07 -37.13
CA ALA A 325 -6.21 0.56 -38.49
C ALA A 325 -5.33 1.80 -38.45
N TYR A 326 -4.30 1.82 -39.29
CA TYR A 326 -3.36 2.93 -39.36
C TYR A 326 -2.87 3.20 -40.80
N ASP A 327 -2.22 4.34 -41.05
CA ASP A 327 -1.62 4.72 -42.35
C ASP A 327 -2.58 4.61 -43.56
N GLY A 328 -3.54 5.55 -43.65
CA GLY A 328 -4.42 5.73 -44.82
C GLY A 328 -5.61 4.76 -44.90
N MET A 329 -5.78 3.91 -43.90
CA MET A 329 -6.92 3.02 -43.76
C MET A 329 -8.08 3.74 -43.06
N ASP A 330 -9.02 4.26 -43.86
CA ASP A 330 -10.17 5.02 -43.35
C ASP A 330 -11.21 4.15 -42.60
N ALA A 331 -12.00 4.79 -41.74
CA ALA A 331 -13.08 4.15 -40.98
C ALA A 331 -14.03 3.30 -41.85
N GLN A 332 -14.34 3.73 -43.08
CA GLN A 332 -15.26 3.04 -43.98
C GLN A 332 -14.65 1.76 -44.57
N SER A 333 -13.34 1.75 -44.81
CA SER A 333 -12.55 0.59 -45.20
C SER A 333 -12.38 -0.40 -44.06
N ALA A 334 -12.13 0.10 -42.86
CA ALA A 334 -12.11 -0.69 -41.64
C ALA A 334 -13.49 -1.29 -41.33
N GLU A 335 -14.58 -0.56 -41.60
CA GLU A 335 -15.97 -1.04 -41.49
C GLU A 335 -16.30 -2.15 -42.52
N LYS A 336 -15.65 -2.17 -43.68
CA LYS A 336 -15.77 -3.30 -44.62
C LYS A 336 -15.03 -4.54 -44.15
N LEU A 337 -13.89 -4.36 -43.46
CA LEU A 337 -13.25 -5.43 -42.69
C LEU A 337 -14.14 -5.90 -41.54
N HIS A 338 -14.83 -4.98 -40.87
CA HIS A 338 -15.80 -5.25 -39.80
C HIS A 338 -16.97 -6.14 -40.24
N ASN A 339 -17.35 -6.20 -41.52
CA ASN A 339 -18.32 -7.22 -41.97
C ASN A 339 -17.83 -8.68 -41.83
N LEU A 340 -16.52 -8.91 -41.65
CA LEU A 340 -15.94 -10.21 -41.25
C LEU A 340 -15.88 -10.42 -39.72
N PHE A 341 -16.14 -9.34 -38.94
CA PHE A 341 -16.06 -9.23 -37.48
C PHE A 341 -17.29 -8.48 -36.93
N VAL A 342 -18.47 -9.09 -36.99
CA VAL A 342 -19.71 -8.48 -36.51
C VAL A 342 -19.62 -8.10 -35.01
N GLY A 343 -19.50 -6.81 -34.66
CA GLY A 343 -19.66 -6.33 -33.27
C GLY A 343 -18.39 -5.95 -32.47
N SER A 344 -17.19 -5.96 -33.07
CA SER A 344 -15.95 -5.52 -32.40
C SER A 344 -15.64 -4.03 -32.60
N ALA A 345 -15.02 -3.38 -31.60
CA ALA A 345 -14.60 -1.97 -31.65
C ALA A 345 -13.48 -1.71 -32.68
N HIS A 346 -13.28 -0.45 -33.09
CA HIS A 346 -12.23 -0.03 -34.02
C HIS A 346 -11.48 1.19 -33.47
N ILE A 347 -10.15 1.22 -33.66
CA ILE A 347 -9.31 2.38 -33.35
C ILE A 347 -8.64 2.85 -34.65
N GLU A 348 -8.95 4.08 -35.06
CA GLU A 348 -8.43 4.75 -36.27
C GLU A 348 -7.38 5.80 -35.90
N GLU A 349 -6.21 5.78 -36.54
CA GLU A 349 -5.20 6.83 -36.38
C GLU A 349 -5.55 8.06 -37.24
N LYS A 350 -6.13 9.12 -36.64
CA LYS A 350 -6.45 10.38 -37.34
C LYS A 350 -5.21 11.28 -37.53
N SER A 351 -4.61 11.20 -38.72
CA SER A 351 -3.64 12.13 -39.37
C SER A 351 -2.53 12.83 -38.53
N SER A 352 -1.29 12.49 -38.90
CA SER A 352 -0.04 13.28 -38.92
C SER A 352 0.61 13.83 -37.64
N ASN A 353 0.17 13.44 -36.44
CA ASN A 353 1.01 13.58 -35.24
C ASN A 353 0.87 12.35 -34.34
N PHE A 354 1.97 11.60 -34.22
CA PHE A 354 2.12 10.48 -33.29
C PHE A 354 1.77 10.96 -31.88
N SER A 355 0.74 10.39 -31.25
CA SER A 355 0.44 10.71 -29.85
C SER A 355 0.17 9.42 -29.08
N ASP A 356 0.68 9.36 -27.85
CA ASP A 356 0.53 8.24 -26.91
C ASP A 356 -0.94 7.83 -26.65
N LEU A 357 -1.89 8.67 -27.08
CA LEU A 357 -3.33 8.49 -26.96
C LEU A 357 -3.84 7.19 -27.63
N SER A 358 -3.36 6.82 -28.81
CA SER A 358 -3.85 5.61 -29.49
C SER A 358 -3.40 4.31 -28.81
N TYR A 359 -2.19 4.29 -28.24
CA TYR A 359 -1.70 3.15 -27.45
C TYR A 359 -2.43 3.04 -26.11
N ILE A 360 -2.77 4.18 -25.50
CA ILE A 360 -3.62 4.25 -24.30
C ILE A 360 -5.01 3.68 -24.60
N GLU A 361 -5.63 4.00 -25.74
CA GLU A 361 -6.95 3.46 -26.13
C GLU A 361 -6.93 1.94 -26.33
N ILE A 362 -5.89 1.41 -26.97
CA ILE A 362 -5.70 -0.04 -27.12
C ILE A 362 -5.54 -0.70 -25.75
N ALA A 363 -4.66 -0.16 -24.89
CA ALA A 363 -4.47 -0.69 -23.54
C ALA A 363 -5.78 -0.64 -22.74
N ASN A 364 -6.56 0.44 -22.85
CA ASN A 364 -7.85 0.56 -22.19
C ASN A 364 -8.85 -0.48 -22.69
N TRP A 365 -8.86 -0.80 -23.97
CA TRP A 365 -9.70 -1.89 -24.50
C TRP A 365 -9.24 -3.25 -23.96
N VAL A 366 -7.94 -3.54 -24.02
CA VAL A 366 -7.37 -4.80 -23.50
C VAL A 366 -7.71 -4.98 -22.01
N PHE A 367 -7.49 -3.94 -21.19
CA PHE A 367 -7.82 -3.99 -19.76
C PHE A 367 -9.31 -4.12 -19.49
N ARG A 368 -10.19 -3.50 -20.30
CA ARG A 368 -11.65 -3.71 -20.17
C ARG A 368 -12.07 -5.13 -20.51
N CYS A 369 -11.53 -5.72 -21.58
CA CYS A 369 -11.90 -7.06 -22.01
C CYS A 369 -11.32 -8.15 -21.09
N LEU A 370 -10.09 -7.99 -20.58
CA LEU A 370 -9.55 -8.84 -19.51
C LEU A 370 -10.26 -8.61 -18.17
N GLY A 371 -10.87 -7.44 -18.00
CA GLY A 371 -11.58 -6.99 -16.81
C GLY A 371 -13.01 -7.52 -16.65
N ALA A 372 -13.40 -8.54 -17.41
CA ALA A 372 -14.60 -9.33 -17.13
C ALA A 372 -14.36 -10.45 -16.10
N ASP A 373 -13.11 -10.72 -15.72
CA ASP A 373 -12.75 -11.64 -14.63
C ASP A 373 -12.13 -10.89 -13.44
N SER A 374 -12.69 -11.12 -12.25
CA SER A 374 -12.42 -10.38 -11.01
C SER A 374 -10.97 -10.39 -10.51
N HIS A 375 -10.14 -11.36 -10.93
CA HIS A 375 -8.75 -11.48 -10.48
C HIS A 375 -7.78 -10.52 -11.19
N SER A 376 -8.00 -10.23 -12.47
CA SER A 376 -7.10 -9.38 -13.27
C SER A 376 -7.20 -7.90 -12.88
N ASN A 377 -8.41 -7.41 -12.57
CA ASN A 377 -8.63 -6.05 -12.07
C ASN A 377 -7.98 -5.81 -10.70
N GLN A 378 -7.99 -6.81 -9.83
CA GLN A 378 -7.33 -6.76 -8.53
C GLN A 378 -5.81 -6.57 -8.68
N MET A 379 -5.17 -7.35 -9.55
CA MET A 379 -3.73 -7.22 -9.81
C MET A 379 -3.36 -5.89 -10.45
N LEU A 380 -4.22 -5.35 -11.34
CA LEU A 380 -4.02 -4.05 -11.95
C LEU A 380 -4.07 -2.92 -10.91
N VAL A 381 -5.07 -2.93 -10.02
CA VAL A 381 -5.18 -1.97 -8.91
C VAL A 381 -3.94 -2.03 -8.01
N LEU A 382 -3.45 -3.23 -7.66
CA LEU A 382 -2.23 -3.39 -6.86
C LEU A 382 -0.99 -2.82 -7.56
N ASN A 383 -0.82 -3.10 -8.85
CA ASN A 383 0.31 -2.59 -9.63
C ASN A 383 0.28 -1.06 -9.76
N VAL A 384 -0.91 -0.48 -9.94
CA VAL A 384 -1.09 0.97 -9.94
C VAL A 384 -0.72 1.55 -8.57
N ILE A 385 -1.16 0.95 -7.46
CA ILE A 385 -0.77 1.38 -6.11
C ILE A 385 0.75 1.31 -5.90
N ARG A 386 1.42 0.26 -6.38
CA ARG A 386 2.89 0.15 -6.34
C ARG A 386 3.56 1.29 -7.10
N SER A 387 3.07 1.58 -8.31
CA SER A 387 3.58 2.67 -9.14
C SER A 387 3.41 4.03 -8.47
N ILE A 388 2.25 4.29 -7.85
CA ILE A 388 2.01 5.52 -7.08
C ILE A 388 3.00 5.62 -5.90
N ALA A 389 3.18 4.55 -5.13
CA ALA A 389 4.08 4.52 -3.96
C ALA A 389 5.53 4.86 -4.34
N GLU A 390 6.04 4.25 -5.42
CA GLU A 390 7.39 4.51 -5.92
C GLU A 390 7.57 5.97 -6.37
N ASP A 391 6.57 6.53 -7.06
CA ASP A 391 6.61 7.91 -7.52
C ASP A 391 6.42 8.94 -6.39
N ILE A 392 5.71 8.58 -5.31
CA ILE A 392 5.67 9.37 -4.07
C ILE A 392 7.05 9.43 -3.44
N LEU A 393 7.76 8.29 -3.29
CA LEU A 393 9.12 8.28 -2.76
C LEU A 393 10.08 9.18 -3.54
N ASN A 394 9.84 9.30 -4.86
CA ASN A 394 10.63 10.13 -5.76
C ASN A 394 10.11 11.58 -5.90
N GLY A 395 9.12 12.01 -5.11
CA GLY A 395 8.59 13.38 -5.12
C GLY A 395 7.94 13.78 -6.46
N LYS A 396 7.32 12.82 -7.16
CA LYS A 396 6.66 13.06 -8.45
C LYS A 396 5.16 13.32 -8.34
N TYR A 397 4.55 13.00 -7.20
CA TYR A 397 3.12 13.21 -6.94
C TYR A 397 2.85 14.47 -6.13
N VAL A 398 1.81 15.20 -6.53
CA VAL A 398 1.11 16.19 -5.71
C VAL A 398 -0.25 15.62 -5.31
N LEU A 399 -0.57 15.71 -4.02
CA LEU A 399 -1.85 15.24 -3.50
C LEU A 399 -2.89 16.36 -3.61
N VAL A 400 -4.03 16.08 -4.23
CA VAL A 400 -5.24 16.90 -4.15
C VAL A 400 -6.25 16.14 -3.29
N TYR A 401 -6.66 16.71 -2.16
CA TYR A 401 -7.57 16.03 -1.24
C TYR A 401 -8.82 16.85 -0.93
N GLY A 402 -9.96 16.17 -0.85
CA GLY A 402 -11.27 16.75 -0.55
C GLY A 402 -11.90 16.25 0.74
N LYS A 403 -13.14 16.71 1.00
CA LYS A 403 -13.89 16.48 2.25
C LYS A 403 -14.11 15.00 2.58
N GLY A 404 -14.12 14.13 1.58
CA GLY A 404 -14.33 12.68 1.75
C GLY A 404 -13.24 12.01 2.59
N VAL A 405 -12.00 12.52 2.56
CA VAL A 405 -10.91 12.03 3.43
C VAL A 405 -11.26 12.25 4.90
N SER A 406 -11.86 13.41 5.21
CA SER A 406 -12.20 13.82 6.57
C SER A 406 -13.51 13.18 7.04
N ILE A 407 -14.53 13.09 6.18
CA ILE A 407 -15.89 12.64 6.54
C ILE A 407 -15.99 11.11 6.68
N ASN A 408 -15.34 10.35 5.80
CA ASN A 408 -15.50 8.89 5.76
C ASN A 408 -14.96 8.16 6.99
N GLU A 409 -14.00 8.75 7.71
CA GLU A 409 -13.50 8.15 8.95
C GLU A 409 -14.40 8.35 10.17
N PHE A 410 -15.31 9.33 10.12
CA PHE A 410 -16.28 9.56 11.19
C PHE A 410 -17.65 8.92 10.90
N LYS A 411 -17.87 8.40 9.67
CA LYS A 411 -19.10 7.66 9.30
C LYS A 411 -19.40 6.48 10.22
N THR A 412 -18.40 5.85 10.83
CA THR A 412 -18.61 4.65 11.67
C THR A 412 -19.33 4.89 13.01
N ASN A 413 -19.76 6.12 13.33
CA ASN A 413 -20.53 6.41 14.55
C ASN A 413 -21.72 7.38 14.40
N THR A 414 -22.01 7.91 13.21
CA THR A 414 -22.94 9.06 13.07
C THR A 414 -23.83 9.04 11.83
N GLU A 415 -24.14 7.88 11.25
CA GLU A 415 -24.95 7.82 10.02
C GLU A 415 -26.39 8.36 10.14
N GLU A 416 -26.92 8.62 11.34
CA GLU A 416 -28.26 9.22 11.48
C GLU A 416 -28.29 10.71 11.87
N VAL A 417 -27.14 11.33 12.22
CA VAL A 417 -27.15 12.68 12.85
C VAL A 417 -26.71 13.79 11.88
N GLY A 418 -25.84 13.51 10.92
CA GLY A 418 -25.18 14.54 10.10
C GLY A 418 -26.11 15.30 9.14
N GLU A 419 -26.86 14.58 8.31
CA GLU A 419 -27.75 15.20 7.32
C GLU A 419 -28.95 15.87 7.95
N PHE A 420 -29.57 15.21 8.94
CA PHE A 420 -30.70 15.76 9.68
C PHE A 420 -30.32 17.03 10.43
N ALA A 421 -29.15 17.04 11.10
CA ALA A 421 -28.73 18.22 11.86
C ALA A 421 -28.26 19.36 10.94
N LEU A 422 -27.71 19.08 9.75
CA LEU A 422 -27.38 20.11 8.76
C LEU A 422 -28.65 20.73 8.17
N LEU A 423 -29.64 19.91 7.78
CA LEU A 423 -30.94 20.38 7.30
C LEU A 423 -31.65 21.20 8.39
N LYS A 424 -31.61 20.74 9.64
CA LYS A 424 -32.13 21.47 10.80
C LYS A 424 -31.43 22.82 10.96
N ARG A 425 -30.11 22.88 10.85
CA ARG A 425 -29.34 24.13 10.95
C ARG A 425 -29.66 25.11 9.83
N ILE A 426 -29.81 24.63 8.60
CA ILE A 426 -30.27 25.46 7.46
C ILE A 426 -31.64 26.06 7.76
N LYS A 427 -32.59 25.25 8.27
CA LYS A 427 -33.93 25.70 8.64
C LYS A 427 -33.97 26.62 9.86
N GLU A 428 -33.07 26.45 10.82
CA GLU A 428 -32.93 27.37 11.97
C GLU A 428 -32.45 28.76 11.52
N LEU A 429 -31.48 28.79 10.61
CA LEU A 429 -30.87 30.03 10.12
C LEU A 429 -31.71 30.72 9.03
N GLU A 430 -32.47 29.95 8.25
CA GLU A 430 -33.39 30.46 7.23
C GLU A 430 -34.71 29.66 7.24
N PRO A 431 -35.64 29.98 8.18
CA PRO A 431 -36.90 29.23 8.37
C PRO A 431 -37.85 29.23 7.17
N SER A 432 -37.61 30.09 6.20
CA SER A 432 -38.39 30.20 4.97
C SER A 432 -38.08 29.09 3.95
N ILE A 433 -37.02 28.30 4.16
CA ILE A 433 -36.70 27.10 3.38
C ILE A 433 -37.48 25.91 3.93
N ILE A 434 -38.50 25.46 3.20
CA ILE A 434 -39.50 24.49 3.69
C ILE A 434 -39.16 23.05 3.26
N THR A 435 -38.25 22.87 2.30
CA THR A 435 -37.91 21.56 1.74
C THR A 435 -37.30 20.62 2.80
N ASN A 436 -37.61 19.34 2.67
CA ASN A 436 -36.98 18.27 3.45
C ASN A 436 -35.79 17.63 2.73
N ASP A 437 -35.54 18.05 1.48
CA ASP A 437 -34.39 17.63 0.69
C ASP A 437 -33.20 18.55 0.99
N ILE A 438 -32.08 17.95 1.39
CA ILE A 438 -30.90 18.67 1.84
C ILE A 438 -30.18 19.42 0.71
N GLU A 439 -30.17 18.88 -0.50
CA GLU A 439 -29.52 19.51 -1.66
C GLU A 439 -30.35 20.71 -2.14
N MET A 440 -31.68 20.58 -2.15
CA MET A 440 -32.56 21.73 -2.39
C MET A 440 -32.37 22.80 -1.31
N ALA A 441 -32.34 22.42 -0.03
CA ALA A 441 -32.18 23.37 1.08
C ALA A 441 -30.85 24.13 0.98
N ARG A 442 -29.76 23.42 0.63
CA ARG A 442 -28.44 24.01 0.37
C ARG A 442 -28.47 25.01 -0.77
N SER A 443 -29.01 24.60 -1.92
CA SER A 443 -29.10 25.42 -3.13
C SER A 443 -29.91 26.70 -2.88
N GLU A 444 -31.05 26.57 -2.21
CA GLU A 444 -31.93 27.69 -1.89
C GLU A 444 -31.29 28.65 -0.87
N TYR A 445 -30.59 28.14 0.14
CA TYR A 445 -29.84 28.97 1.08
C TYR A 445 -28.71 29.74 0.38
N MET A 446 -27.92 29.05 -0.45
CA MET A 446 -26.82 29.66 -1.20
C MET A 446 -27.32 30.72 -2.19
N GLN A 447 -28.47 30.51 -2.86
CA GLN A 447 -29.07 31.53 -3.71
C GLN A 447 -29.48 32.79 -2.94
N ARG A 448 -29.98 32.63 -1.72
CA ARG A 448 -30.53 33.75 -0.92
C ARG A 448 -29.47 34.53 -0.15
N LYS A 449 -28.51 33.84 0.47
CA LYS A 449 -27.50 34.42 1.37
C LYS A 449 -26.10 34.48 0.76
N GLY A 450 -25.90 33.85 -0.38
CA GLY A 450 -24.59 33.71 -1.01
C GLY A 450 -23.79 32.54 -0.46
N LYS A 451 -22.83 32.07 -1.28
CA LYS A 451 -22.00 30.90 -1.00
C LYS A 451 -21.09 31.10 0.22
N SER A 452 -20.57 32.31 0.42
CA SER A 452 -19.71 32.65 1.56
C SER A 452 -20.45 32.60 2.91
N ALA A 453 -21.71 33.09 2.95
CA ALA A 453 -22.54 33.03 4.15
C ALA A 453 -22.89 31.57 4.52
N TYR A 454 -23.18 30.72 3.53
CA TYR A 454 -23.40 29.29 3.77
C TYR A 454 -22.19 28.63 4.45
N ILE A 455 -20.96 28.96 4.04
CA ILE A 455 -19.77 28.44 4.70
C ILE A 455 -19.63 28.97 6.13
N GLN A 456 -19.82 30.28 6.32
CA GLN A 456 -19.65 30.94 7.62
C GLN A 456 -20.69 30.48 8.65
N ASP A 457 -21.97 30.42 8.27
CA ASP A 457 -23.07 30.23 9.20
C ASP A 457 -23.39 28.73 9.45
N ILE A 458 -23.11 27.89 8.46
CA ILE A 458 -23.51 26.48 8.47
C ILE A 458 -22.29 25.56 8.57
N LEU A 459 -21.32 25.64 7.65
CA LEU A 459 -20.20 24.69 7.63
C LEU A 459 -19.21 24.89 8.79
N LYS A 460 -18.88 26.13 9.16
CA LYS A 460 -17.97 26.39 10.30
C LYS A 460 -18.52 25.86 11.63
N GLY A 461 -19.83 25.97 11.85
CA GLY A 461 -20.49 25.44 13.06
C GLY A 461 -20.52 23.91 13.13
N PHE A 462 -20.47 23.24 11.98
CA PHE A 462 -20.58 21.77 11.87
C PHE A 462 -19.23 21.05 11.90
N TYR A 463 -18.22 21.59 11.22
CA TYR A 463 -16.96 20.86 10.95
C TYR A 463 -15.79 21.30 11.84
N ILE A 464 -15.81 22.50 12.44
CA ILE A 464 -14.63 23.06 13.12
C ILE A 464 -14.61 22.77 14.63
N ASN A 465 -15.77 22.61 15.28
CA ASN A 465 -15.83 22.61 16.75
C ASN A 465 -15.92 21.22 17.42
N ASN A 466 -16.24 20.15 16.68
CA ASN A 466 -16.51 18.83 17.30
C ASN A 466 -15.45 17.75 17.07
N LEU A 467 -14.40 17.99 16.27
CA LEU A 467 -13.36 17.00 15.99
C LEU A 467 -12.08 17.31 16.78
N GLN A 468 -12.03 16.84 18.03
CA GLN A 468 -10.79 16.81 18.82
C GLN A 468 -9.96 15.57 18.41
N GLY A 469 -9.01 15.74 17.49
CA GLY A 469 -8.06 14.69 17.10
C GLY A 469 -7.53 14.81 15.66
N VAL A 470 -6.47 14.06 15.36
CA VAL A 470 -6.00 13.83 13.98
C VAL A 470 -6.66 12.55 13.47
N SER A 471 -7.20 12.59 12.26
CA SER A 471 -7.83 11.42 11.64
C SER A 471 -6.76 10.39 11.18
N ARG A 472 -7.12 9.10 11.06
CA ARG A 472 -6.16 8.04 10.65
C ARG A 472 -5.64 8.30 9.24
N SER A 473 -6.50 8.75 8.33
CA SER A 473 -6.17 9.08 6.95
C SER A 473 -5.21 10.27 6.89
N HIS A 474 -5.44 11.32 7.67
CA HIS A 474 -4.51 12.45 7.76
C HIS A 474 -3.16 12.07 8.36
N THR A 475 -3.15 11.13 9.30
CA THR A 475 -1.89 10.56 9.83
C THR A 475 -1.13 9.77 8.77
N ILE A 476 -1.81 8.98 7.94
CA ILE A 476 -1.18 8.27 6.82
C ILE A 476 -0.62 9.27 5.80
N LEU A 477 -1.43 10.25 5.40
CA LEU A 477 -1.05 11.27 4.43
C LEU A 477 0.13 12.14 4.87
N SER A 478 0.20 12.49 6.16
CA SER A 478 1.32 13.26 6.70
C SER A 478 2.63 12.48 6.68
N ASN A 479 2.58 11.15 6.80
CA ASN A 479 3.77 10.31 6.74
C ASN A 479 4.29 10.13 5.30
N LEU A 480 3.40 10.07 4.29
CA LEU A 480 3.79 9.98 2.87
C LEU A 480 4.53 11.25 2.39
N ASN A 481 5.51 11.11 1.48
CA ASN A 481 6.35 12.21 1.00
C ASN A 481 5.85 12.79 -0.33
N PHE A 482 4.70 13.47 -0.31
CA PHE A 482 4.23 14.19 -1.50
C PHE A 482 5.08 15.43 -1.76
N ALA A 483 5.19 15.82 -3.03
CA ALA A 483 5.88 17.05 -3.45
C ALA A 483 5.13 18.33 -3.02
N GLY A 484 3.86 18.18 -2.65
CA GLY A 484 2.98 19.23 -2.19
C GLY A 484 1.58 18.69 -1.94
N TYR A 485 0.81 19.45 -1.19
CA TYR A 485 -0.57 19.11 -0.83
C TYR A 485 -1.49 20.24 -1.27
N VAL A 486 -2.65 19.89 -1.83
CA VAL A 486 -3.67 20.84 -2.27
C VAL A 486 -4.99 20.43 -1.62
N SER A 487 -5.48 21.25 -0.70
CA SER A 487 -6.77 21.02 -0.06
C SER A 487 -7.90 21.67 -0.86
N LEU A 488 -8.91 20.88 -1.20
CA LEU A 488 -10.22 21.33 -1.68
C LEU A 488 -11.24 21.46 -0.54
N ALA A 489 -10.85 21.12 0.70
CA ALA A 489 -11.71 21.15 1.86
C ALA A 489 -11.19 22.13 2.92
N HIS A 490 -12.13 22.70 3.67
CA HIS A 490 -11.81 23.55 4.81
C HIS A 490 -11.60 22.68 6.06
N ASP A 491 -10.42 22.05 6.17
CA ASP A 491 -9.98 21.35 7.38
C ASP A 491 -8.49 21.61 7.71
N ASN A 492 -8.18 21.58 9.00
CA ASN A 492 -6.81 21.68 9.53
C ASN A 492 -6.28 20.32 10.01
N MET A 493 -6.87 19.21 9.55
CA MET A 493 -6.50 17.90 10.05
C MET A 493 -5.13 17.47 9.52
N LEU A 494 -4.83 17.75 8.25
CA LEU A 494 -3.51 17.49 7.69
C LEU A 494 -2.44 18.36 8.35
N GLU A 495 -2.74 19.63 8.58
CA GLU A 495 -1.85 20.56 9.28
C GLU A 495 -1.47 20.01 10.66
N ARG A 496 -2.47 19.65 11.48
CA ARG A 496 -2.25 19.04 12.79
C ARG A 496 -1.47 17.72 12.70
N ALA A 497 -1.72 16.92 11.66
CA ALA A 497 -1.01 15.67 11.43
C ALA A 497 0.48 15.90 11.10
N LEU A 498 0.79 16.91 10.28
CA LEU A 498 2.16 17.30 9.92
C LEU A 498 2.90 17.88 11.14
N GLN A 499 2.22 18.73 11.93
CA GLN A 499 2.73 19.24 13.20
C GLN A 499 3.06 18.11 14.18
N ALA A 500 2.16 17.13 14.33
CA ALA A 500 2.32 16.02 15.27
C ALA A 500 3.55 15.15 14.98
N ILE A 501 3.95 15.03 13.71
CA ILE A 501 5.16 14.28 13.30
C ILE A 501 6.39 15.17 13.10
N GLY A 502 6.26 16.49 13.35
CA GLY A 502 7.36 17.45 13.21
C GLY A 502 7.85 17.67 11.78
N LYS A 503 7.01 17.49 10.76
CA LYS A 503 7.37 17.87 9.38
C LYS A 503 7.22 19.39 9.21
N ASN A 504 8.21 20.03 8.60
CA ASN A 504 8.14 21.44 8.24
C ASN A 504 7.28 21.59 6.97
N TYR A 505 6.33 22.51 7.00
CA TYR A 505 5.42 22.81 5.89
C TYR A 505 5.13 24.30 5.86
N GLU A 506 4.81 24.82 4.67
CA GLU A 506 4.42 26.22 4.48
C GLU A 506 3.00 26.30 3.94
N ILE A 507 2.17 27.13 4.56
CA ILE A 507 0.78 27.34 4.14
C ILE A 507 0.75 28.39 3.03
N ILE A 508 0.26 28.00 1.85
CA ILE A 508 0.14 28.90 0.70
C ILE A 508 -1.34 29.09 0.40
N SER A 509 -1.85 30.27 0.73
CA SER A 509 -3.29 30.61 0.57
C SER A 509 -3.53 31.80 -0.34
N ARG A 510 -2.51 32.63 -0.58
CA ARG A 510 -2.56 33.83 -1.40
C ARG A 510 -1.26 34.02 -2.20
N SER A 511 -1.30 34.81 -3.27
CA SER A 511 -0.11 35.14 -4.06
C SER A 511 1.01 35.88 -3.31
N SER A 512 0.70 36.51 -2.17
CA SER A 512 1.73 37.06 -1.28
C SER A 512 2.56 36.00 -0.57
N ASP A 513 1.99 34.82 -0.33
CA ASP A 513 2.61 33.74 0.43
C ASP A 513 3.66 33.04 -0.43
N LEU A 514 3.40 32.93 -1.75
CA LEU A 514 4.37 32.46 -2.74
C LEU A 514 5.69 33.24 -2.73
N ARG A 515 5.66 34.53 -2.36
CA ARG A 515 6.88 35.37 -2.31
C ARG A 515 7.69 35.17 -1.04
N LYS A 516 7.06 34.63 0.01
CA LYS A 516 7.68 34.34 1.30
C LYS A 516 8.19 32.91 1.38
N TRP A 517 7.54 32.01 0.65
CA TRP A 517 7.94 30.62 0.58
C TRP A 517 9.31 30.47 -0.08
N ASP A 518 10.24 29.83 0.64
CA ASP A 518 11.56 29.49 0.10
C ASP A 518 11.44 28.26 -0.81
N LEU A 519 11.46 28.50 -2.12
CA LEU A 519 11.45 27.45 -3.15
C LEU A 519 12.61 26.45 -3.04
N PHE A 520 13.69 26.81 -2.34
CA PHE A 520 14.84 25.93 -2.09
C PHE A 520 14.86 25.38 -0.66
N GLY A 521 13.87 25.75 0.16
CA GLY A 521 13.68 25.25 1.50
C GLY A 521 13.22 23.79 1.51
N MET A 522 13.36 23.14 2.66
CA MET A 522 12.85 21.78 2.88
C MET A 522 11.34 21.74 3.25
N GLU A 523 10.67 22.88 3.20
CA GLU A 523 9.26 23.01 3.58
C GLU A 523 8.33 22.48 2.47
N ILE A 524 7.43 21.59 2.86
CA ILE A 524 6.44 21.05 1.94
C ILE A 524 5.30 22.07 1.77
N PRO A 525 4.94 22.46 0.53
CA PRO A 525 3.89 23.44 0.33
C PRO A 525 2.50 22.81 0.53
N LEU A 526 1.68 23.46 1.36
CA LEU A 526 0.27 23.12 1.59
C LEU A 526 -0.62 24.25 1.03
N PHE A 527 -1.19 24.01 -0.15
CA PHE A 527 -2.07 24.93 -0.83
C PHE A 527 -3.51 24.78 -0.34
N TYR A 528 -4.11 25.89 0.09
CA TYR A 528 -5.54 25.95 0.38
C TYR A 528 -6.26 26.64 -0.77
N LEU A 529 -6.98 25.86 -1.59
CA LEU A 529 -7.80 26.40 -2.68
C LEU A 529 -9.16 26.94 -2.20
N LEU A 530 -9.46 26.76 -0.91
CA LEU A 530 -10.52 27.43 -0.16
C LEU A 530 -9.87 28.12 1.04
N GLY A 531 -10.07 29.45 1.16
CA GLY A 531 -9.29 30.38 1.99
C GLY A 531 -8.78 29.97 3.37
N SER A 532 -7.71 30.66 3.79
CA SER A 532 -6.99 30.47 5.06
C SER A 532 -7.88 30.70 6.29
N LEU A 533 -7.71 29.82 7.29
CA LEU A 533 -8.39 29.82 8.58
C LEU A 533 -8.16 31.08 9.43
N GLU A 534 -7.17 31.91 9.11
CA GLU A 534 -6.81 33.03 9.98
C GLU A 534 -7.67 34.28 9.77
N ARG A 535 -8.39 34.40 8.63
CA ARG A 535 -9.25 35.56 8.35
C ARG A 535 -10.49 35.17 7.53
N ASP A 536 -11.66 35.40 8.11
CA ASP A 536 -12.99 35.18 7.48
C ASP A 536 -13.20 35.89 6.14
N SER A 537 -12.36 36.89 5.82
CA SER A 537 -12.44 37.75 4.64
C SER A 537 -11.84 37.18 3.36
N ASP A 538 -11.12 36.06 3.38
CA ASP A 538 -10.38 35.59 2.20
C ASP A 538 -10.61 34.12 1.82
N LEU A 539 -11.83 33.66 2.11
CA LEU A 539 -12.46 32.52 1.44
C LEU A 539 -12.70 32.84 -0.04
N TYR A 540 -11.81 32.37 -0.92
CA TYR A 540 -11.99 32.35 -2.37
C TYR A 540 -12.36 30.94 -2.82
N PHE A 541 -13.40 30.79 -3.65
CA PHE A 541 -13.71 29.51 -4.30
C PHE A 541 -12.94 29.38 -5.62
N ILE A 542 -12.74 28.14 -6.10
CA ILE A 542 -12.16 27.86 -7.43
C ILE A 542 -12.90 28.61 -8.56
N GLU A 543 -14.20 28.83 -8.36
CA GLU A 543 -15.09 29.59 -9.25
C GLU A 543 -14.82 31.11 -9.21
N ASP A 544 -14.42 31.66 -8.07
CA ASP A 544 -14.07 33.09 -7.87
C ASP A 544 -12.69 33.44 -8.43
N LEU A 545 -11.87 32.44 -8.72
CA LEU A 545 -10.57 32.57 -9.38
C LEU A 545 -10.72 32.77 -10.91
N LYS A 546 -11.94 32.90 -11.45
CA LYS A 546 -12.16 33.20 -12.88
C LYS A 546 -11.91 34.69 -13.16
N GLY A 547 -10.95 34.98 -14.04
CA GLY A 547 -10.74 36.31 -14.61
C GLY A 547 -9.79 37.23 -13.84
N ARG A 548 -9.06 36.73 -12.83
CA ARG A 548 -7.96 37.46 -12.18
C ARG A 548 -6.62 36.89 -12.65
N ASN A 549 -5.69 37.76 -13.06
CA ASN A 549 -4.26 37.42 -13.17
C ASN A 549 -3.73 37.23 -11.75
N ASP A 550 -3.87 36.02 -11.22
CA ASP A 550 -3.46 35.65 -9.88
C ASP A 550 -2.27 34.69 -9.98
N ASP A 551 -1.10 35.10 -9.47
CA ASP A 551 0.16 34.37 -9.58
C ASP A 551 0.03 32.92 -9.04
N LEU A 552 -0.84 32.72 -8.05
CA LEU A 552 -1.17 31.42 -7.46
C LEU A 552 -1.84 30.46 -8.45
N VAL A 553 -2.74 30.94 -9.31
CA VAL A 553 -3.40 30.11 -10.32
C VAL A 553 -2.39 29.66 -11.36
N THR A 554 -1.55 30.57 -11.85
CA THR A 554 -0.48 30.26 -12.79
C THR A 554 0.54 29.30 -12.17
N PHE A 555 0.87 29.44 -10.89
CA PHE A 555 1.77 28.53 -10.21
C PHE A 555 1.21 27.10 -10.12
N ILE A 556 -0.08 26.95 -9.81
CA ILE A 556 -0.77 25.66 -9.78
C ILE A 556 -0.83 25.04 -11.19
N GLU A 557 -1.06 25.85 -12.23
CA GLU A 557 -1.00 25.37 -13.63
C GLU A 557 0.38 24.81 -13.98
N VAL A 558 1.46 25.46 -13.53
CA VAL A 558 2.83 24.97 -13.74
C VAL A 558 3.04 23.65 -13.00
N ILE A 559 2.64 23.54 -11.72
CA ILE A 559 2.73 22.28 -10.96
C ILE A 559 1.97 21.17 -11.69
N PHE A 560 0.73 21.42 -12.10
CA PHE A 560 -0.12 20.43 -12.76
C PHE A 560 0.37 20.05 -14.16
N SER A 561 1.25 20.84 -14.77
CA SER A 561 1.92 20.51 -16.04
C SER A 561 3.19 19.65 -15.87
N GLN A 562 3.75 19.57 -14.65
CA GLN A 562 5.06 18.93 -14.41
C GLN A 562 4.99 17.71 -13.47
N LYS A 563 3.91 17.56 -12.70
CA LYS A 563 3.76 16.53 -11.66
C LYS A 563 2.55 15.64 -11.94
N LYS A 564 2.62 14.40 -11.45
CA LYS A 564 1.45 13.51 -11.40
C LYS A 564 0.52 13.98 -10.28
N ILE A 565 -0.79 13.95 -10.52
CA ILE A 565 -1.77 14.37 -9.51
C ILE A 565 -2.50 13.15 -8.97
N LEU A 566 -2.62 13.07 -7.65
CA LEU A 566 -3.45 12.06 -6.97
C LEU A 566 -4.63 12.77 -6.30
N PHE A 567 -5.84 12.51 -6.78
CA PHE A 567 -7.09 13.00 -6.21
C PHE A 567 -7.69 11.97 -5.25
N ILE A 568 -7.99 12.38 -4.01
CA ILE A 568 -8.65 11.52 -3.02
C ILE A 568 -9.67 12.32 -2.19
N GLY A 569 -10.79 11.71 -1.80
CA GLY A 569 -11.81 12.41 -1.02
C GLY A 569 -12.57 13.51 -1.79
N CYS A 570 -12.37 13.62 -3.10
CA CYS A 570 -13.13 14.50 -3.98
C CYS A 570 -14.38 13.76 -4.45
N ASP A 571 -15.54 14.41 -4.43
CA ASP A 571 -16.69 13.89 -5.17
C ASP A 571 -16.51 14.16 -6.68
N GLU A 572 -17.37 13.55 -7.51
CA GLU A 572 -17.29 13.69 -8.97
C GLU A 572 -17.40 15.16 -9.42
N ARG A 573 -18.19 15.97 -8.71
CA ARG A 573 -18.36 17.40 -9.01
C ARG A 573 -17.08 18.17 -8.69
N ASP A 574 -16.48 17.94 -7.53
CA ASP A 574 -15.22 18.56 -7.08
C ASP A 574 -14.09 18.21 -8.06
N PHE A 575 -13.98 16.94 -8.45
CA PHE A 575 -13.00 16.49 -9.45
C PHE A 575 -13.23 17.18 -10.80
N GLN A 576 -14.46 17.15 -11.33
CA GLN A 576 -14.77 17.75 -12.62
C GLN A 576 -14.52 19.27 -12.63
N ASN A 577 -14.75 19.96 -11.52
CA ASN A 577 -14.45 21.40 -11.41
C ASN A 577 -12.95 21.70 -11.54
N VAL A 578 -12.10 20.93 -10.87
CA VAL A 578 -10.63 21.07 -10.97
C VAL A 578 -10.17 20.61 -12.36
N PHE A 579 -10.60 19.43 -12.79
CA PHE A 579 -10.19 18.84 -14.06
C PHE A 579 -10.58 19.72 -15.24
N ASN A 580 -11.82 20.19 -15.35
CA ASN A 580 -12.23 21.04 -16.47
C ASN A 580 -11.43 22.34 -16.55
N LYS A 581 -11.05 22.91 -15.40
CA LYS A 581 -10.24 24.13 -15.33
C LYS A 581 -8.79 23.90 -15.77
N TYR A 582 -8.17 22.80 -15.34
CA TYR A 582 -6.74 22.55 -15.54
C TYR A 582 -6.43 21.43 -16.55
N SER A 583 -7.45 20.90 -17.23
CA SER A 583 -7.36 19.75 -18.14
C SER A 583 -6.30 19.95 -19.22
N LYS A 584 -6.16 21.18 -19.74
CA LYS A 584 -5.14 21.49 -20.75
C LYS A 584 -3.73 21.29 -20.20
N SER A 585 -3.43 21.83 -19.02
CA SER A 585 -2.13 21.71 -18.36
C SER A 585 -1.83 20.26 -17.96
N MET A 586 -2.83 19.55 -17.42
CA MET A 586 -2.70 18.13 -17.07
C MET A 586 -2.45 17.25 -18.30
N LYS A 587 -3.21 17.46 -19.39
CA LYS A 587 -3.07 16.68 -20.64
C LYS A 587 -1.76 16.93 -21.37
N GLN A 588 -1.22 18.16 -21.32
CA GLN A 588 0.04 18.52 -21.98
C GLN A 588 1.26 17.82 -21.40
N SER A 589 1.18 17.35 -20.15
CA SER A 589 2.29 16.67 -19.47
C SER A 589 2.55 15.25 -20.00
N GLY A 590 1.55 14.60 -20.61
CA GLY A 590 1.58 13.15 -20.91
C GLY A 590 1.61 12.26 -19.66
N LEU A 591 1.53 12.84 -18.46
CA LEU A 591 1.57 12.12 -17.18
C LEU A 591 0.16 11.70 -16.77
N ILE A 592 -0.01 10.42 -16.45
CA ILE A 592 -1.29 9.89 -15.96
C ILE A 592 -1.52 10.37 -14.52
N SER A 593 -2.54 11.22 -14.33
CA SER A 593 -3.07 11.57 -13.01
C SER A 593 -4.06 10.51 -12.54
N ILE A 594 -4.29 10.38 -11.24
CA ILE A 594 -5.19 9.35 -10.69
C ILE A 594 -6.24 9.98 -9.79
N VAL A 595 -7.50 9.57 -9.95
CA VAL A 595 -8.60 9.86 -9.04
C VAL A 595 -9.06 8.59 -8.36
N VAL A 596 -9.22 8.66 -7.04
CA VAL A 596 -9.74 7.57 -6.21
C VAL A 596 -11.15 7.93 -5.76
N TYR A 597 -12.15 7.26 -6.32
CA TYR A 597 -13.54 7.39 -5.88
C TYR A 597 -13.82 6.39 -4.77
N ASP A 598 -14.47 6.88 -3.73
CA ASP A 598 -14.91 6.05 -2.62
C ASP A 598 -16.07 5.17 -3.08
N THR A 599 -16.01 3.88 -2.74
CA THR A 599 -17.11 2.95 -2.99
C THR A 599 -17.22 1.97 -1.83
N ASP A 600 -18.45 1.62 -1.49
CA ASP A 600 -18.78 0.58 -0.51
C ASP A 600 -18.80 -0.83 -1.17
N ASP A 601 -18.76 -0.89 -2.51
CA ASP A 601 -18.79 -2.15 -3.27
C ASP A 601 -17.47 -2.93 -3.13
N GLU A 602 -17.56 -4.27 -3.07
CA GLU A 602 -16.41 -5.17 -3.05
C GLU A 602 -15.65 -5.21 -4.40
N GLU A 603 -16.29 -4.76 -5.49
CA GLU A 603 -15.69 -4.72 -6.82
C GLU A 603 -14.74 -3.53 -6.99
N MET A 604 -13.46 -3.84 -7.16
CA MET A 604 -12.44 -2.84 -7.46
C MET A 604 -12.30 -2.67 -8.95
N ILE A 605 -12.44 -1.42 -9.41
CA ILE A 605 -12.35 -1.10 -10.83
C ILE A 605 -11.23 -0.08 -11.01
N TYR A 606 -10.26 -0.44 -11.84
CA TYR A 606 -9.36 0.53 -12.45
C TYR A 606 -9.78 0.76 -13.90
N SER A 607 -9.98 2.02 -14.26
CA SER A 607 -10.19 2.43 -15.64
C SER A 607 -9.38 3.68 -15.94
N ILE A 608 -9.16 4.00 -17.21
CA ILE A 608 -8.53 5.26 -17.61
C ILE A 608 -9.50 5.98 -18.53
N ASP A 609 -9.81 7.23 -18.19
CA ASP A 609 -10.58 8.15 -19.02
C ASP A 609 -9.75 9.41 -19.27
N SER A 610 -9.54 9.76 -20.55
CA SER A 610 -9.07 11.09 -20.95
C SER A 610 -7.82 11.59 -20.21
N SER A 611 -6.79 10.73 -20.04
CA SER A 611 -5.52 10.93 -19.30
C SER A 611 -5.57 10.85 -17.77
N VAL A 612 -6.71 10.43 -17.20
CA VAL A 612 -6.88 10.21 -15.76
C VAL A 612 -7.20 8.75 -15.48
N GLY A 613 -6.39 8.10 -14.65
CA GLY A 613 -6.70 6.80 -14.07
C GLY A 613 -7.75 6.95 -12.97
N CYS A 614 -8.78 6.12 -12.98
CA CYS A 614 -9.87 6.09 -12.05
C CYS A 614 -9.79 4.79 -11.24
N ILE A 615 -9.64 4.89 -9.93
CA ILE A 615 -9.70 3.77 -9.00
C ILE A 615 -11.00 3.90 -8.20
N LYS A 616 -11.88 2.92 -8.29
CA LYS A 616 -13.02 2.78 -7.37
C LYS A 616 -12.62 1.85 -6.23
N MET A 617 -12.38 2.41 -5.04
CA MET A 617 -12.06 1.67 -3.82
C MET A 617 -12.28 2.52 -2.58
N ASN A 618 -12.68 1.90 -1.47
CA ASN A 618 -12.70 2.54 -0.16
C ASN A 618 -11.41 3.35 0.13
N HIS A 619 -11.55 4.64 0.45
CA HIS A 619 -10.41 5.55 0.63
C HIS A 619 -9.44 5.10 1.73
N THR A 620 -9.98 4.57 2.84
CA THR A 620 -9.16 4.08 3.97
C THR A 620 -8.33 2.88 3.53
N LYS A 621 -8.93 1.96 2.78
CA LYS A 621 -8.23 0.79 2.21
C LYS A 621 -7.14 1.21 1.23
N PHE A 622 -7.42 2.16 0.35
CA PHE A 622 -6.44 2.73 -0.57
C PHE A 622 -5.22 3.29 0.15
N LEU A 623 -5.44 4.16 1.13
CA LEU A 623 -4.37 4.80 1.90
C LEU A 623 -3.54 3.78 2.69
N LYS A 624 -4.18 2.76 3.27
CA LYS A 624 -3.49 1.67 3.99
C LYS A 624 -2.55 0.88 3.07
N LEU A 625 -3.03 0.49 1.88
CA LEU A 625 -2.21 -0.24 0.89
C LEU A 625 -1.07 0.64 0.37
N LEU A 626 -1.36 1.90 0.05
CA LEU A 626 -0.36 2.85 -0.43
C LEU A 626 0.75 3.08 0.60
N TYR A 627 0.38 3.26 1.87
CA TYR A 627 1.34 3.37 2.97
C TYR A 627 2.19 2.10 3.11
N LYS A 628 1.55 0.92 3.13
CA LYS A 628 2.24 -0.37 3.26
C LYS A 628 3.34 -0.52 2.21
N VAL A 629 3.04 -0.22 0.94
CA VAL A 629 4.02 -0.30 -0.15
C VAL A 629 5.12 0.76 -0.04
N THR A 630 4.74 2.00 0.29
CA THR A 630 5.71 3.12 0.41
C THR A 630 6.81 2.82 1.43
N TYR A 631 6.49 2.07 2.50
CA TYR A 631 7.45 1.67 3.54
C TYR A 631 7.98 0.24 3.38
N GLY A 632 7.95 -0.29 2.15
CA GLY A 632 8.63 -1.55 1.80
C GLY A 632 7.87 -2.83 2.13
N GLY A 633 6.58 -2.74 2.47
CA GLY A 633 5.70 -3.89 2.60
C GLY A 633 5.18 -4.36 1.24
N ASP A 634 5.03 -5.67 1.06
CA ASP A 634 4.43 -6.22 -0.17
C ASP A 634 2.90 -6.22 -0.09
N ILE A 635 2.23 -6.14 -1.24
CA ILE A 635 0.78 -6.20 -1.38
C ILE A 635 0.38 -7.31 -2.36
N SER A 636 -0.66 -8.05 -2.03
CA SER A 636 -1.12 -9.21 -2.80
C SER A 636 -2.64 -9.14 -3.00
N ALA A 637 -3.18 -9.98 -3.87
CA ALA A 637 -4.64 -10.09 -4.04
C ALA A 637 -5.35 -10.40 -2.71
N ASN A 638 -4.68 -11.07 -1.76
CA ASN A 638 -5.20 -11.28 -0.41
C ASN A 638 -5.35 -9.99 0.39
N ASP A 639 -4.53 -8.97 0.16
CA ASP A 639 -4.69 -7.65 0.78
C ASP A 639 -5.87 -6.87 0.19
N LEU A 640 -6.41 -7.32 -0.96
CA LEU A 640 -7.62 -6.78 -1.55
C LEU A 640 -8.88 -7.50 -1.06
N THR A 641 -8.80 -8.78 -0.68
CA THR A 641 -9.96 -9.58 -0.24
C THR A 641 -10.05 -9.69 1.28
N LYS A 642 -8.93 -9.89 1.96
CA LYS A 642 -8.84 -9.77 3.41
C LYS A 642 -8.57 -8.32 3.71
N ILE A 643 -9.44 -7.69 4.50
CA ILE A 643 -9.20 -6.37 5.07
C ILE A 643 -7.84 -6.42 5.78
N PRO A 644 -6.74 -5.91 5.22
CA PRO A 644 -5.46 -5.97 5.89
C PRO A 644 -5.46 -4.77 6.82
N ASN A 645 -5.82 -4.96 8.10
CA ASN A 645 -5.26 -4.21 9.23
C ASN A 645 -5.86 -4.55 10.60
N GLU A 646 -6.03 -5.84 10.95
CA GLU A 646 -6.33 -6.16 12.34
C GLU A 646 -5.25 -5.64 13.30
N ILE A 647 -3.94 -5.79 13.04
CA ILE A 647 -2.90 -5.34 14.00
C ILE A 647 -2.94 -3.82 14.27
N TYR A 648 -3.07 -2.97 13.25
CA TYR A 648 -3.08 -1.52 13.45
C TYR A 648 -4.41 -1.02 14.01
N ASP A 649 -5.52 -1.67 13.65
CA ASP A 649 -6.82 -1.39 14.25
C ASP A 649 -6.83 -1.87 15.72
N TRP A 650 -6.22 -3.01 16.06
CA TRP A 650 -6.01 -3.47 17.44
C TRP A 650 -5.16 -2.47 18.23
N VAL A 651 -3.98 -2.09 17.71
CA VAL A 651 -3.09 -1.14 18.39
C VAL A 651 -3.79 0.19 18.58
N TYR A 652 -4.49 0.72 17.57
CA TYR A 652 -5.22 1.98 17.71
C TYR A 652 -6.38 1.86 18.71
N ASP A 653 -7.24 0.85 18.55
CA ASP A 653 -8.41 0.67 19.40
C ASP A 653 -7.99 0.42 20.85
N ILE A 654 -6.93 -0.35 21.09
CA ILE A 654 -6.43 -0.69 22.44
C ILE A 654 -5.61 0.44 23.05
N SER A 655 -4.72 1.10 22.29
CA SER A 655 -3.95 2.26 22.78
C SER A 655 -4.83 3.46 23.09
N GLY A 656 -5.95 3.63 22.37
CA GLY A 656 -6.94 4.67 22.61
C GLY A 656 -7.73 4.53 23.92
N ASN A 657 -7.73 3.34 24.55
CA ASN A 657 -8.47 3.11 25.80
C ASN A 657 -7.72 3.69 27.01
N PRO A 658 -8.38 4.45 27.89
CA PRO A 658 -7.72 5.10 29.02
C PRO A 658 -7.40 4.16 30.18
N THR A 659 -8.15 3.06 30.36
CA THR A 659 -7.91 2.10 31.45
C THR A 659 -7.28 0.82 30.94
N GLU A 660 -6.40 0.26 31.75
CA GLU A 660 -5.76 -1.03 31.51
C GLU A 660 -6.77 -2.17 31.40
N THR A 661 -7.84 -2.13 32.19
CA THR A 661 -8.91 -3.14 32.17
C THR A 661 -9.58 -3.20 30.80
N GLN A 662 -9.98 -2.05 30.24
CA GLN A 662 -10.56 -1.95 28.90
C GLN A 662 -9.58 -2.42 27.81
N ALA A 663 -8.29 -2.11 27.96
CA ALA A 663 -7.26 -2.55 27.03
C ALA A 663 -7.11 -4.08 26.99
N ILE A 664 -7.10 -4.73 28.17
CA ILE A 664 -7.08 -6.20 28.29
C ILE A 664 -8.33 -6.81 27.64
N ASP A 665 -9.53 -6.31 27.98
CA ASP A 665 -10.78 -6.91 27.52
C ASP A 665 -10.90 -6.84 25.98
N LEU A 666 -10.49 -5.70 25.40
CA LEU A 666 -10.45 -5.52 23.96
C LEU A 666 -9.39 -6.40 23.30
N PHE A 667 -8.19 -6.50 23.88
CA PHE A 667 -7.13 -7.38 23.37
C PHE A 667 -7.58 -8.85 23.33
N LEU A 668 -8.21 -9.34 24.40
CA LEU A 668 -8.75 -10.70 24.48
C LEU A 668 -9.89 -10.92 23.46
N SER A 669 -10.80 -9.95 23.33
CA SER A 669 -11.92 -10.01 22.37
C SER A 669 -11.41 -10.13 20.93
N LYS A 670 -10.37 -9.37 20.58
CA LYS A 670 -9.77 -9.41 19.26
C LYS A 670 -9.07 -10.74 18.96
N ILE A 671 -8.31 -11.29 19.92
CA ILE A 671 -7.73 -12.64 19.80
C ILE A 671 -8.83 -13.69 19.62
N GLN A 672 -9.92 -13.58 20.38
CA GLN A 672 -11.06 -14.49 20.27
C GLN A 672 -11.75 -14.38 18.89
N GLY A 673 -11.78 -13.19 18.28
CA GLY A 673 -12.22 -12.96 16.91
C GLY A 673 -11.39 -13.76 15.90
N GLU A 674 -10.08 -13.57 15.90
CA GLU A 674 -9.16 -14.32 15.01
C GLU A 674 -9.27 -15.84 15.22
N LEU A 675 -9.43 -16.30 16.47
CA LEU A 675 -9.62 -17.72 16.79
C LEU A 675 -10.93 -18.33 16.28
N ARG A 676 -11.95 -17.53 15.93
CA ARG A 676 -13.21 -18.01 15.32
C ARG A 676 -13.04 -18.29 13.83
N GLU A 677 -12.16 -17.57 13.16
CA GLU A 677 -11.90 -17.72 11.72
C GLU A 677 -10.98 -18.92 11.40
N ILE A 678 -10.23 -19.39 12.40
CA ILE A 678 -9.34 -20.55 12.26
C ILE A 678 -10.15 -21.86 12.45
N ASN A 679 -10.60 -22.44 11.33
CA ASN A 679 -11.43 -23.65 11.32
C ASN A 679 -10.67 -24.99 11.43
N GLN A 680 -9.34 -25.02 11.27
CA GLN A 680 -8.49 -26.23 11.43
C GLN A 680 -7.09 -25.87 11.95
N GLN A 681 -6.34 -26.87 12.48
CA GLN A 681 -4.94 -26.76 12.93
C GLN A 681 -3.98 -26.48 11.75
N ASN A 682 -4.11 -25.33 11.11
CA ASN A 682 -3.10 -24.82 10.19
C ASN A 682 -2.04 -24.08 11.02
N ASP A 683 -0.90 -24.73 11.26
CA ASP A 683 0.22 -24.17 12.02
C ASP A 683 0.69 -22.80 11.48
N THR A 684 0.51 -22.56 10.18
CA THR A 684 0.83 -21.29 9.53
C THR A 684 -0.10 -20.17 10.00
N SER A 685 -1.41 -20.41 10.05
CA SER A 685 -2.41 -19.42 10.50
C SER A 685 -2.25 -19.10 11.98
N ILE A 686 -1.98 -20.12 12.80
CA ILE A 686 -1.72 -19.95 14.23
C ILE A 686 -0.41 -19.18 14.46
N GLY A 687 0.63 -19.48 13.68
CA GLY A 687 1.91 -18.76 13.74
C GLY A 687 1.78 -17.28 13.36
N ILE A 688 0.93 -16.95 12.39
CA ILE A 688 0.62 -15.56 12.01
C ILE A 688 -0.15 -14.86 13.14
N MET A 689 -1.21 -15.47 13.68
CA MET A 689 -1.96 -14.94 14.83
C MET A 689 -1.04 -14.66 16.03
N ILE A 690 -0.16 -15.60 16.37
CA ILE A 690 0.82 -15.43 17.46
C ILE A 690 1.76 -14.26 17.19
N ARG A 691 2.25 -14.12 15.96
CA ARG A 691 3.09 -12.99 15.57
C ARG A 691 2.33 -11.66 15.66
N ASN A 692 1.06 -11.63 15.30
CA ASN A 692 0.20 -10.44 15.30
C ASN A 692 -0.05 -9.93 16.71
N PHE A 693 -0.52 -10.78 17.63
CA PHE A 693 -0.76 -10.35 19.00
C PHE A 693 0.54 -10.00 19.73
N ASN A 694 1.65 -10.69 19.46
CA ASN A 694 2.98 -10.34 20.00
C ASN A 694 3.42 -8.93 19.59
N LYS A 695 3.19 -8.58 18.32
CA LYS A 695 3.51 -7.25 17.81
C LYS A 695 2.59 -6.18 18.41
N ALA A 696 1.29 -6.47 18.50
CA ALA A 696 0.32 -5.57 19.12
C ALA A 696 0.64 -5.31 20.60
N PHE A 697 0.95 -6.37 21.37
CA PHE A 697 1.37 -6.24 22.77
C PHE A 697 2.60 -5.35 22.92
N LYS A 698 3.67 -5.61 22.15
CA LYS A 698 4.91 -4.80 22.21
C LYS A 698 4.65 -3.32 21.95
N GLU A 699 3.79 -3.01 21.00
CA GLU A 699 3.45 -1.63 20.63
C GLU A 699 2.59 -0.93 21.69
N ILE A 700 1.60 -1.62 22.25
CA ILE A 700 0.76 -1.07 23.32
C ILE A 700 1.59 -0.87 24.59
N TYR A 701 2.41 -1.85 24.96
CA TYR A 701 3.20 -1.84 26.19
C TYR A 701 4.35 -0.84 26.14
N SER A 702 4.96 -0.60 24.96
CA SER A 702 5.96 0.46 24.81
C SER A 702 5.40 1.85 25.08
N GLN A 703 4.14 2.10 24.69
CA GLN A 703 3.43 3.36 24.92
C GLN A 703 2.88 3.47 26.35
N LYS A 704 2.53 2.33 26.96
CA LYS A 704 1.92 2.24 28.30
C LYS A 704 2.62 1.19 29.19
N PRO A 705 3.90 1.41 29.56
CA PRO A 705 4.69 0.45 30.33
C PRO A 705 4.18 0.25 31.78
N HIS A 706 3.21 1.05 32.21
CA HIS A 706 2.57 0.93 33.51
C HIS A 706 1.39 -0.04 33.54
N TYR A 707 1.04 -0.69 32.42
CA TYR A 707 -0.02 -1.69 32.34
C TYR A 707 0.50 -3.10 32.75
N ILE A 708 0.76 -3.28 34.05
CA ILE A 708 1.35 -4.51 34.63
C ILE A 708 0.43 -5.73 34.53
N ALA A 709 -0.88 -5.57 34.73
CA ALA A 709 -1.84 -6.65 34.57
C ALA A 709 -1.98 -7.06 33.10
N PHE A 710 -1.80 -6.11 32.16
CA PHE A 710 -1.76 -6.43 30.73
C PHE A 710 -0.56 -7.32 30.36
N ASP A 711 0.63 -7.01 30.90
CA ASP A 711 1.82 -7.86 30.77
C ASP A 711 1.61 -9.25 31.38
N THR A 712 1.01 -9.31 32.57
CA THR A 712 0.68 -10.58 33.23
C THR A 712 -0.25 -11.46 32.38
N VAL A 713 -1.31 -10.88 31.82
CA VAL A 713 -2.24 -11.58 30.91
C VAL A 713 -1.53 -12.04 29.64
N TYR A 714 -0.72 -11.19 29.03
CA TYR A 714 0.06 -11.54 27.85
C TYR A 714 1.01 -12.72 28.10
N ASN A 715 1.71 -12.73 29.24
CA ASN A 715 2.62 -13.83 29.60
C ASN A 715 1.85 -15.16 29.79
N LYS A 716 0.66 -15.14 30.42
CA LYS A 716 -0.21 -16.32 30.51
C LYS A 716 -0.60 -16.85 29.12
N LEU A 717 -0.95 -15.97 28.18
CA LEU A 717 -1.31 -16.36 26.80
C LEU A 717 -0.13 -16.99 26.06
N ILE A 718 1.08 -16.44 26.21
CA ILE A 718 2.30 -16.96 25.57
C ILE A 718 2.71 -18.31 26.17
N GLU A 719 2.66 -18.47 27.48
CA GLU A 719 2.95 -19.73 28.14
C GLU A 719 2.01 -20.84 27.68
N CYS A 720 0.71 -20.53 27.58
CA CYS A 720 -0.31 -21.44 27.03
C CYS A 720 0.01 -21.86 25.59
N CYS A 721 0.46 -20.93 24.75
CA CYS A 721 0.88 -21.23 23.37
C CYS A 721 2.12 -22.15 23.31
N ASN A 722 3.03 -22.03 24.27
CA ASN A 722 4.29 -22.79 24.28
C ASN A 722 4.13 -24.22 24.82
N GLN A 723 3.19 -24.44 25.75
CA GLN A 723 3.01 -25.74 26.43
C GLN A 723 1.99 -26.67 25.75
N SER A 724 1.13 -26.14 24.88
CA SER A 724 -0.02 -26.88 24.35
C SER A 724 0.19 -27.44 22.94
N ASN A 725 -0.05 -28.75 22.77
CA ASN A 725 -0.09 -29.41 21.46
C ASN A 725 -1.27 -28.92 20.59
N ASN A 726 -2.37 -28.48 21.21
CA ASN A 726 -3.52 -27.86 20.52
C ASN A 726 -3.71 -26.41 20.99
N LYS A 727 -2.94 -25.50 20.37
CA LYS A 727 -2.88 -24.08 20.73
C LYS A 727 -4.23 -23.38 20.62
N VAL A 728 -5.03 -23.70 19.61
CA VAL A 728 -6.35 -23.05 19.38
C VAL A 728 -7.31 -23.38 20.52
N LYS A 729 -7.38 -24.66 20.92
CA LYS A 729 -8.26 -25.09 22.01
C LYS A 729 -7.81 -24.48 23.35
N ALA A 730 -6.52 -24.58 23.67
CA ALA A 730 -5.97 -24.09 24.93
C ALA A 730 -6.11 -22.56 25.08
N LEU A 731 -5.93 -21.79 23.99
CA LEU A 731 -6.17 -20.35 24.01
C LEU A 731 -7.64 -19.99 24.21
N LYS A 732 -8.58 -20.71 23.59
CA LYS A 732 -10.02 -20.46 23.78
C LYS A 732 -10.41 -20.67 25.25
N GLU A 733 -9.99 -21.79 25.84
CA GLU A 733 -10.26 -22.12 27.25
C GLU A 733 -9.65 -21.07 28.20
N LEU A 734 -8.37 -20.70 27.99
CA LEU A 734 -7.71 -19.70 28.83
C LEU A 734 -8.35 -18.29 28.72
N ILE A 735 -8.75 -17.88 27.52
CA ILE A 735 -9.41 -16.57 27.32
C ILE A 735 -10.75 -16.53 28.06
N GLU A 736 -11.54 -17.61 27.98
CA GLU A 736 -12.81 -17.73 28.69
C GLU A 736 -12.60 -17.69 30.22
N ASP A 737 -11.61 -18.43 30.74
CA ASP A 737 -11.25 -18.43 32.16
C ASP A 737 -10.88 -17.03 32.66
N ILE A 738 -10.02 -16.31 31.93
CA ILE A 738 -9.61 -14.93 32.29
C ILE A 738 -10.81 -13.98 32.28
N GLN A 739 -11.68 -14.08 31.28
CA GLN A 739 -12.87 -13.21 31.19
C GLN A 739 -13.85 -13.48 32.32
N ASP A 740 -14.07 -14.74 32.68
CA ASP A 740 -14.99 -15.11 33.75
C ASP A 740 -14.45 -14.77 35.14
N GLU A 741 -13.15 -14.91 35.37
CA GLU A 741 -12.48 -14.43 36.58
C GLU A 741 -12.68 -12.91 36.75
N ARG A 742 -12.48 -12.13 35.69
CA ARG A 742 -12.65 -10.67 35.71
C ARG A 742 -14.10 -10.25 35.98
N LYS A 743 -15.08 -10.94 35.39
CA LYS A 743 -16.51 -10.71 35.71
C LYS A 743 -16.81 -11.02 37.18
N LEU A 744 -16.21 -12.08 37.74
CA LEU A 744 -16.37 -12.44 39.14
C LEU A 744 -15.76 -11.37 40.06
N ILE A 745 -14.61 -10.82 39.71
CA ILE A 745 -13.96 -9.71 40.44
C ILE A 745 -14.87 -8.48 40.44
N SER A 746 -15.41 -8.06 39.29
CA SER A 746 -16.35 -6.94 39.23
C SER A 746 -17.56 -7.16 40.14
N LYS A 747 -18.17 -8.35 40.10
CA LYS A 747 -19.30 -8.71 40.99
C LYS A 747 -18.91 -8.65 42.47
N ARG A 748 -17.70 -9.13 42.83
CA ARG A 748 -17.20 -9.07 44.21
C ARG A 748 -17.00 -7.64 44.68
N ILE A 749 -16.45 -6.77 43.84
CA ILE A 749 -16.25 -5.34 44.15
C ILE A 749 -17.60 -4.64 44.31
N SER A 750 -18.56 -4.87 43.41
CA SER A 750 -19.91 -4.31 43.54
C SER A 750 -20.57 -4.75 44.84
N ARG A 751 -20.44 -6.01 45.25
CA ARG A 751 -20.98 -6.49 46.54
C ARG A 751 -20.35 -5.84 47.77
N LYS A 752 -19.14 -5.29 47.67
CA LYS A 752 -18.51 -4.56 48.78
C LYS A 752 -19.08 -3.16 48.98
N ALA A 753 -19.83 -2.61 48.01
CA ALA A 753 -20.46 -1.30 48.12
C ALA A 753 -21.36 -1.18 49.35
N SER A 754 -22.27 -2.15 49.53
CA SER A 754 -23.19 -2.22 50.66
C SER A 754 -22.53 -2.58 52.00
N ILE A 755 -21.28 -3.08 51.98
CA ILE A 755 -20.52 -3.39 53.20
C ILE A 755 -19.77 -2.14 53.70
N ILE A 756 -19.22 -1.36 52.77
CA ILE A 756 -18.43 -0.16 53.08
C ILE A 756 -19.33 1.00 53.54
N ILE A 757 -20.57 1.05 53.06
CA ILE A 757 -21.57 2.04 53.48
C ILE A 757 -22.68 1.31 54.23
N GLU A 758 -22.61 1.31 55.56
CA GLU A 758 -23.57 0.62 56.44
C GLU A 758 -25.01 1.16 56.32
N ASP A 759 -25.18 2.41 55.85
CA ASP A 759 -26.47 3.09 55.68
C ASP A 759 -26.65 3.66 54.27
N ASN A 760 -27.22 2.84 53.37
CA ASN A 760 -27.60 3.21 52.00
C ASN A 760 -28.79 4.20 51.93
N ILE A 761 -29.27 4.75 53.06
CA ILE A 761 -30.38 5.70 53.07
C ILE A 761 -29.87 7.15 53.12
N SER A 762 -28.66 7.37 53.64
CA SER A 762 -28.05 8.70 53.71
C SER A 762 -27.40 9.13 52.40
N SER A 763 -27.63 10.36 51.95
CA SER A 763 -26.95 10.89 50.76
C SER A 763 -25.45 11.07 51.01
N LYS A 764 -24.62 10.69 50.04
CA LYS A 764 -23.17 10.87 50.09
C LYS A 764 -22.66 11.75 48.96
N LYS A 765 -21.60 12.49 49.24
CA LYS A 765 -20.78 13.26 48.30
C LYS A 765 -19.47 12.54 48.08
N ILE A 766 -19.37 11.86 46.94
CA ILE A 766 -18.28 10.94 46.62
C ILE A 766 -17.30 11.66 45.69
N GLY A 767 -16.06 11.82 46.10
CA GLY A 767 -14.99 12.35 45.25
C GLY A 767 -14.32 11.24 44.44
N LEU A 768 -14.14 11.46 43.14
CA LEU A 768 -13.40 10.57 42.23
C LEU A 768 -12.20 11.29 41.64
N TYR A 769 -11.06 10.59 41.60
CA TYR A 769 -9.83 11.11 41.01
C TYR A 769 -9.17 10.03 40.14
N GLY A 770 -9.04 10.32 38.84
CA GLY A 770 -8.52 9.38 37.84
C GLY A 770 -9.54 8.33 37.40
N LEU A 771 -9.59 8.04 36.10
CA LEU A 771 -10.52 7.05 35.55
C LEU A 771 -10.18 5.62 36.00
N SER A 772 -11.18 4.91 36.52
CA SER A 772 -11.04 3.51 36.98
C SER A 772 -12.33 2.70 36.80
N GLU A 773 -12.23 1.57 36.08
CA GLU A 773 -13.32 0.60 35.95
C GLU A 773 -13.70 -0.04 37.29
N ARG A 774 -12.73 -0.27 38.18
CA ARG A 774 -13.00 -0.88 39.50
C ARG A 774 -13.79 0.06 40.41
N VAL A 775 -13.58 1.37 40.30
CA VAL A 775 -14.39 2.38 40.99
C VAL A 775 -15.81 2.41 40.42
N LEU A 776 -15.96 2.31 39.10
CA LEU A 776 -17.27 2.18 38.47
C LEU A 776 -18.00 0.91 38.92
N ASP A 777 -17.30 -0.23 39.02
CA ASP A 777 -17.85 -1.49 39.53
C ASP A 777 -18.36 -1.33 40.98
N PHE A 778 -17.59 -0.64 41.83
CA PHE A 778 -18.01 -0.31 43.18
C PHE A 778 -19.27 0.57 43.21
N LEU A 779 -19.30 1.65 42.43
CA LEU A 779 -20.47 2.54 42.32
C LEU A 779 -21.72 1.80 41.80
N SER A 780 -21.52 0.81 40.93
CA SER A 780 -22.60 -0.03 40.39
C SER A 780 -23.23 -0.96 41.44
N GLY A 781 -22.57 -1.14 42.59
CA GLY A 781 -23.06 -1.98 43.68
C GLY A 781 -24.12 -1.35 44.58
N PHE A 782 -24.30 -0.03 44.52
CA PHE A 782 -25.32 0.68 45.30
C PHE A 782 -26.71 0.52 44.68
N ASP A 783 -27.75 0.48 45.51
CA ASP A 783 -29.13 0.49 45.03
C ASP A 783 -29.52 1.84 44.38
N GLU A 784 -30.55 1.82 43.55
CA GLU A 784 -30.96 2.99 42.76
C GLU A 784 -31.38 4.19 43.64
N GLN A 785 -31.96 3.93 44.82
CA GLN A 785 -32.39 4.97 45.74
C GLN A 785 -31.17 5.75 46.25
N PHE A 786 -30.14 5.05 46.74
CA PHE A 786 -28.88 5.64 47.17
C PHE A 786 -28.20 6.42 46.04
N GLN A 787 -28.18 5.85 44.82
CA GLN A 787 -27.59 6.51 43.66
C GLN A 787 -28.26 7.85 43.38
N ARG A 788 -29.60 7.92 43.39
CA ARG A 788 -30.35 9.15 43.08
C ARG A 788 -30.17 10.27 44.09
N ILE A 789 -29.96 9.93 45.36
CA ILE A 789 -29.79 10.94 46.43
C ILE A 789 -28.34 11.38 46.61
N SER A 790 -27.38 10.60 46.10
CA SER A 790 -25.95 10.86 46.24
C SER A 790 -25.36 11.64 45.06
N THR A 791 -24.27 12.36 45.32
CA THR A 791 -23.57 13.20 44.33
C THR A 791 -22.14 12.72 44.15
N VAL A 792 -21.70 12.59 42.90
CA VAL A 792 -20.36 12.18 42.50
C VAL A 792 -19.62 13.39 41.95
N TYR A 793 -18.51 13.77 42.58
CA TYR A 793 -17.62 14.85 42.17
C TYR A 793 -16.42 14.26 41.43
N ILE A 794 -16.21 14.64 40.17
CA ILE A 794 -15.16 14.07 39.32
C ILE A 794 -14.14 15.16 39.00
N ALA A 795 -12.89 14.96 39.43
CA ALA A 795 -11.81 15.91 39.21
C ALA A 795 -11.14 15.76 37.84
N GLU A 796 -10.74 16.90 37.25
CA GLU A 796 -10.22 17.03 35.88
C GLU A 796 -8.93 16.24 35.59
N CYS A 797 -8.13 15.95 36.62
CA CYS A 797 -6.87 15.21 36.52
C CYS A 797 -5.86 15.89 35.57
N SER A 798 -5.61 17.18 35.81
CA SER A 798 -4.89 18.11 34.93
C SER A 798 -3.47 17.67 34.54
N VAL A 799 -2.78 16.94 35.42
CA VAL A 799 -1.37 16.53 35.22
C VAL A 799 -1.23 15.35 34.25
N LYS A 800 -2.30 14.59 34.01
CA LYS A 800 -2.25 13.34 33.22
C LYS A 800 -2.36 13.57 31.71
N ASN A 801 -3.07 14.61 31.26
CA ASN A 801 -3.41 14.83 29.86
C ASN A 801 -3.22 16.30 29.44
N ASN A 802 -2.74 16.54 28.22
CA ASN A 802 -2.72 17.87 27.60
C ASN A 802 -4.14 18.44 27.33
N SER A 803 -5.18 17.63 27.53
CA SER A 803 -6.58 17.97 27.36
C SER A 803 -7.28 17.86 28.71
N SER A 804 -7.53 18.99 29.37
CA SER A 804 -8.25 19.04 30.65
C SER A 804 -9.61 18.33 30.56
N TYR A 805 -10.05 17.69 31.64
CA TYR A 805 -11.37 17.04 31.79
C TYR A 805 -11.62 15.78 30.97
N LYS A 806 -10.66 15.25 30.21
CA LYS A 806 -10.84 14.02 29.40
C LYS A 806 -11.33 12.82 30.24
N ASP A 807 -10.69 12.59 31.39
CA ASP A 807 -11.08 11.50 32.30
C ASP A 807 -12.49 11.74 32.90
N CYS A 808 -12.89 13.00 33.11
CA CYS A 808 -14.23 13.35 33.60
C CYS A 808 -15.32 13.01 32.60
N PHE A 809 -15.15 13.43 31.35
CA PHE A 809 -16.12 13.12 30.29
C PHE A 809 -16.25 11.61 30.10
N GLN A 810 -15.15 10.87 30.25
CA GLN A 810 -15.18 9.43 30.14
C GLN A 810 -15.91 8.76 31.31
N TYR A 811 -15.71 9.21 32.55
CA TYR A 811 -16.54 8.76 33.67
C TYR A 811 -18.03 9.05 33.42
N CYS A 812 -18.39 10.24 32.96
CA CYS A 812 -19.78 10.58 32.67
C CYS A 812 -20.38 9.61 31.63
N ARG A 813 -19.62 9.28 30.59
CA ARG A 813 -20.02 8.32 29.56
C ARG A 813 -20.24 6.93 30.15
N GLU A 814 -19.32 6.43 30.98
CA GLU A 814 -19.42 5.10 31.56
C GLU A 814 -20.51 4.99 32.63
N ILE A 815 -20.70 6.04 33.45
CA ILE A 815 -21.85 6.16 34.36
C ILE A 815 -23.16 6.07 33.58
N GLY A 816 -23.26 6.78 32.45
CA GLY A 816 -24.41 6.73 31.55
C GLY A 816 -24.65 5.35 30.93
N LYS A 817 -23.59 4.70 30.40
CA LYS A 817 -23.67 3.35 29.81
C LYS A 817 -24.12 2.30 30.82
N ARG A 818 -23.63 2.39 32.06
CA ARG A 818 -24.01 1.51 33.18
C ARG A 818 -25.37 1.88 33.79
N ASN A 819 -26.04 2.91 33.26
CA ASN A 819 -27.33 3.41 33.71
C ASN A 819 -27.36 3.81 35.20
N LEU A 820 -26.23 4.29 35.72
CA LEU A 820 -26.10 4.71 37.11
C LEU A 820 -26.80 6.06 37.32
N LYS A 821 -27.53 6.21 38.42
CA LYS A 821 -28.43 7.35 38.67
C LYS A 821 -27.85 8.47 39.53
N PHE A 822 -26.53 8.48 39.71
CA PHE A 822 -25.85 9.52 40.49
C PHE A 822 -25.99 10.91 39.89
N LYS A 823 -26.12 11.92 40.75
CA LYS A 823 -25.89 13.31 40.34
C LYS A 823 -24.39 13.51 40.12
N VAL A 824 -23.96 13.84 38.92
CA VAL A 824 -22.54 14.01 38.60
C VAL A 824 -22.18 15.50 38.53
N ILE A 825 -21.07 15.89 39.17
CA ILE A 825 -20.51 17.24 39.14
C ILE A 825 -19.04 17.14 38.75
N ILE A 826 -18.66 17.80 37.66
CA ILE A 826 -17.27 17.90 37.23
C ILE A 826 -16.61 19.09 37.92
N VAL A 827 -15.40 18.92 38.44
CA VAL A 827 -14.65 19.95 39.17
C VAL A 827 -13.18 19.97 38.73
N SER A 828 -12.49 21.10 38.94
CA SER A 828 -11.03 21.14 38.82
C SER A 828 -10.37 20.41 39.99
N ASP A 829 -9.08 20.08 39.85
CA ASP A 829 -8.32 19.42 40.91
C ASP A 829 -8.29 20.29 42.19
N ILE A 830 -8.14 21.60 42.01
CA ILE A 830 -8.13 22.60 43.10
C ILE A 830 -9.51 22.72 43.76
N THR A 831 -10.58 22.67 42.97
CA THR A 831 -11.94 22.72 43.52
C THR A 831 -12.25 21.47 44.33
N LEU A 832 -11.89 20.27 43.86
CA LEU A 832 -12.06 19.04 44.65
C LEU A 832 -11.30 19.14 45.98
N MET A 833 -10.05 19.61 45.94
CA MET A 833 -9.24 19.82 47.14
C MET A 833 -9.88 20.81 48.13
N THR A 834 -10.46 21.89 47.62
CA THR A 834 -11.19 22.88 48.43
C THR A 834 -12.43 22.27 49.06
N LEU A 835 -13.15 21.40 48.35
CA LEU A 835 -14.31 20.69 48.89
C LEU A 835 -13.91 19.71 50.00
N ILE A 836 -12.78 19.02 49.85
CA ILE A 836 -12.22 18.12 50.88
C ILE A 836 -11.86 18.94 52.14
N ASN A 837 -11.11 20.04 51.99
CA ASN A 837 -10.72 20.92 53.10
C ASN A 837 -11.93 21.50 53.86
N ASN A 838 -13.02 21.79 53.14
CA ASN A 838 -14.25 22.30 53.74
C ASN A 838 -15.21 21.19 54.22
N LYS A 839 -14.75 19.93 54.26
CA LYS A 839 -15.54 18.76 54.67
C LYS A 839 -16.87 18.64 53.91
N LYS A 840 -16.82 18.93 52.60
CA LYS A 840 -17.95 18.82 51.68
C LYS A 840 -17.91 17.53 50.85
N ILE A 841 -16.90 16.68 51.04
CA ILE A 841 -16.78 15.33 50.47
C ILE A 841 -16.83 14.35 51.63
N ASP A 842 -17.65 13.30 51.50
CA ASP A 842 -17.85 12.28 52.53
C ASP A 842 -16.88 11.09 52.35
N MET A 843 -16.50 10.80 51.11
CA MET A 843 -15.54 9.74 50.80
C MET A 843 -14.80 10.05 49.50
N LEU A 844 -13.58 9.55 49.40
CA LEU A 844 -12.73 9.69 48.21
C LEU A 844 -12.40 8.30 47.66
N CYS A 845 -12.58 8.10 46.35
CA CYS A 845 -12.35 6.81 45.70
C CYS A 845 -11.29 6.93 44.61
N PHE A 846 -10.36 5.99 44.63
CA PHE A 846 -9.27 5.87 43.66
C PHE A 846 -9.23 4.47 43.06
N GLY A 847 -8.98 4.38 41.76
CA GLY A 847 -8.38 3.16 41.20
C GLY A 847 -6.88 3.21 41.37
N ILE A 848 -6.22 2.05 41.47
CA ILE A 848 -4.75 1.99 41.52
C ILE A 848 -4.19 1.26 40.31
N HIS A 849 -2.96 1.64 39.93
CA HIS A 849 -2.21 0.97 38.87
C HIS A 849 -1.40 -0.20 39.42
N ALA A 850 -0.82 -0.06 40.62
CA ALA A 850 -0.09 -1.13 41.29
C ALA A 850 -0.09 -0.95 42.80
N ALA A 851 -0.06 -2.07 43.53
CA ALA A 851 0.20 -2.14 44.96
C ALA A 851 1.39 -3.06 45.22
N PHE A 852 2.38 -2.58 45.97
CA PHE A 852 3.57 -3.35 46.33
C PHE A 852 3.48 -3.82 47.77
N LEU A 853 3.64 -5.13 47.98
CA LEU A 853 3.62 -5.76 49.29
C LEU A 853 5.04 -6.00 49.82
N ILE A 854 5.26 -5.72 51.10
CA ILE A 854 6.40 -6.21 51.88
C ILE A 854 5.82 -6.88 53.14
N ASP A 855 6.18 -8.13 53.40
CA ASP A 855 5.71 -8.92 54.55
C ASP A 855 4.17 -8.89 54.72
N ASP A 856 3.43 -9.13 53.62
CA ASP A 856 1.96 -9.12 53.53
C ASP A 856 1.29 -7.78 53.90
N ARG A 857 2.07 -6.70 54.00
CA ARG A 857 1.57 -5.33 54.16
C ARG A 857 1.77 -4.55 52.88
N ILE A 858 0.76 -3.78 52.48
CA ILE A 858 0.93 -2.84 51.37
C ILE A 858 1.88 -1.75 51.88
N GLU A 859 2.96 -1.51 51.17
CA GLU A 859 3.95 -0.47 51.50
C GLU A 859 3.89 0.70 50.53
N VAL A 860 3.62 0.41 49.26
CA VAL A 860 3.60 1.42 48.20
C VAL A 860 2.37 1.22 47.31
N ILE A 861 1.60 2.29 47.15
CA ILE A 861 0.56 2.39 46.12
C ILE A 861 1.08 3.29 45.01
N ARG A 862 0.98 2.83 43.75
CA ARG A 862 1.25 3.66 42.59
C ARG A 862 -0.04 4.03 41.88
N ASN A 863 -0.21 5.33 41.71
CA ASN A 863 -1.32 5.90 40.96
C ASN A 863 -0.88 7.17 40.21
N ILE A 864 -1.83 7.78 39.50
CA ILE A 864 -1.67 9.08 38.84
C ILE A 864 -1.24 10.19 39.83
N CYS A 865 -0.44 11.14 39.33
CA CYS A 865 0.04 12.30 40.09
C CYS A 865 -1.12 13.07 40.71
N GLY A 866 -0.99 13.50 41.97
CA GLY A 866 -2.02 14.22 42.72
C GLY A 866 -2.88 13.30 43.62
N THR A 867 -2.88 11.99 43.36
CA THR A 867 -3.54 11.01 44.24
C THR A 867 -3.04 11.11 45.68
N ARG A 868 -1.71 11.23 45.85
CA ARG A 868 -1.09 11.30 47.16
C ARG A 868 -1.59 12.50 47.95
N TYR A 869 -1.53 13.66 47.32
CA TYR A 869 -1.88 14.91 47.96
C TYR A 869 -3.36 14.95 48.36
N LEU A 870 -4.26 14.48 47.49
CA LEU A 870 -5.68 14.39 47.80
C LEU A 870 -5.98 13.38 48.93
N ALA A 871 -5.29 12.25 48.97
CA ALA A 871 -5.42 11.27 50.04
C ALA A 871 -4.92 11.82 51.39
N GLU A 872 -3.76 12.47 51.41
CA GLU A 872 -3.20 13.09 52.63
C GLU A 872 -4.15 14.18 53.18
N ILE A 873 -4.70 15.03 52.31
CA ILE A 873 -5.65 16.08 52.69
C ILE A 873 -6.99 15.49 53.17
N ALA A 874 -7.47 14.41 52.54
CA ALA A 874 -8.67 13.73 53.00
C ALA A 874 -8.48 13.17 54.41
N LEU A 875 -7.38 12.45 54.64
CA LEU A 875 -7.03 11.89 55.94
C LEU A 875 -6.87 12.96 57.03
N SER A 876 -6.19 14.08 56.73
CA SER A 876 -6.06 15.18 57.69
C SER A 876 -7.40 15.83 58.07
N ASN A 877 -8.43 15.65 57.24
CA ASN A 877 -9.78 16.16 57.46
C ASN A 877 -10.77 15.09 57.97
N ASN A 878 -10.28 13.89 58.33
CA ASN A 878 -11.08 12.73 58.73
C ASN A 878 -12.08 12.26 57.64
N ILE A 879 -11.66 12.31 56.37
CA ILE A 879 -12.41 11.78 55.24
C ILE A 879 -11.73 10.49 54.77
N SER A 880 -12.49 9.40 54.66
CA SER A 880 -11.95 8.10 54.24
C SER A 880 -11.56 8.10 52.76
N ALA A 881 -10.37 7.57 52.47
CA ALA A 881 -9.85 7.36 51.12
C ALA A 881 -9.82 5.86 50.78
N TYR A 882 -10.53 5.47 49.74
CA TYR A 882 -10.70 4.07 49.31
C TYR A 882 -9.92 3.80 48.02
N PHE A 883 -9.13 2.74 48.02
CA PHE A 883 -8.33 2.30 46.88
C PHE A 883 -8.86 0.97 46.35
N PHE A 884 -9.33 0.97 45.11
CA PHE A 884 -9.92 -0.20 44.46
C PHE A 884 -8.95 -0.82 43.46
N SER A 885 -8.72 -2.13 43.59
CA SER A 885 -7.82 -2.90 42.74
C SER A 885 -8.26 -4.35 42.58
N GLU A 886 -7.63 -5.03 41.64
CA GLU A 886 -7.65 -6.48 41.46
C GLU A 886 -6.31 -7.10 41.87
N GLN A 887 -6.32 -8.41 42.14
CA GLN A 887 -5.16 -9.13 42.66
C GLN A 887 -3.97 -9.12 41.69
N ASP A 888 -4.23 -9.12 40.38
CA ASP A 888 -3.18 -9.08 39.34
C ASP A 888 -2.36 -7.77 39.35
N LYS A 889 -2.83 -6.73 40.05
CA LYS A 889 -2.10 -5.46 40.24
C LYS A 889 -1.27 -5.42 41.53
N VAL A 890 -1.29 -6.51 42.28
CA VAL A 890 -0.54 -6.66 43.52
C VAL A 890 0.79 -7.35 43.21
N VAL A 891 1.89 -6.68 43.51
CA VAL A 891 3.24 -7.17 43.24
C VAL A 891 3.91 -7.56 44.56
N SER A 892 4.14 -8.85 44.75
CA SER A 892 4.85 -9.41 45.90
C SER A 892 6.35 -9.55 45.58
N ASN A 893 7.22 -9.20 46.54
CA ASN A 893 8.68 -9.39 46.48
C ASN A 893 9.45 -8.68 45.33
N ILE A 894 9.55 -7.35 45.39
CA ILE A 894 10.53 -6.60 44.57
C ILE A 894 11.74 -6.18 45.40
N ARG A 895 12.93 -6.67 45.00
CA ARG A 895 14.22 -5.99 45.26
C ARG A 895 14.13 -4.61 44.62
N LYS A 896 14.21 -3.55 45.43
CA LYS A 896 14.04 -2.10 45.13
C LYS A 896 14.54 -1.52 43.77
N ASN A 897 15.26 -2.25 42.92
CA ASN A 897 16.12 -1.69 41.86
C ASN A 897 15.80 -2.05 40.39
N THR A 898 14.73 -2.79 40.05
CA THR A 898 14.51 -3.22 38.63
C THR A 898 13.32 -2.59 37.91
N PHE A 899 12.50 -1.77 38.56
CA PHE A 899 11.38 -1.08 37.90
C PHE A 899 11.74 0.38 37.60
N VAL A 900 11.92 0.71 36.31
CA VAL A 900 12.17 2.08 35.84
C VAL A 900 10.81 2.75 35.55
N PRO A 901 10.40 3.79 36.29
CA PRO A 901 9.09 4.42 36.11
C PRO A 901 8.95 5.18 34.79
N ASP A 902 7.73 5.22 34.25
CA ASP A 902 7.30 6.26 33.31
C ASP A 902 7.45 7.63 33.98
N VAL A 903 8.02 8.62 33.27
CA VAL A 903 8.33 9.97 33.76
C VAL A 903 7.06 10.71 34.25
N ARG A 904 5.88 10.25 33.84
CA ARG A 904 4.54 10.79 34.23
C ARG A 904 4.00 10.22 35.55
N ILE A 905 4.60 9.16 36.10
CA ILE A 905 4.16 8.50 37.35
C ILE A 905 5.26 8.70 38.41
N LYS A 906 5.25 9.87 39.07
CA LYS A 906 6.32 10.28 40.00
C LYS A 906 6.04 10.07 41.48
N GLU A 907 4.82 9.70 41.89
CA GLU A 907 4.49 9.65 43.32
C GLU A 907 4.63 8.22 43.88
N THR A 908 5.59 8.07 44.79
CA THR A 908 5.67 6.95 45.74
C THR A 908 4.94 7.39 47.01
N LEU A 909 3.88 6.68 47.37
CA LEU A 909 3.14 6.85 48.63
C LEU A 909 3.74 5.93 49.69
N PRO A 910 4.34 6.45 50.78
CA PRO A 910 4.42 5.69 52.02
C PRO A 910 3.02 5.64 52.62
N ILE A 911 2.55 4.46 53.02
CA ILE A 911 1.17 4.28 53.48
C ILE A 911 0.92 4.95 54.83
N ILE A 912 -0.13 5.77 54.86
CA ILE A 912 -0.84 6.17 56.08
C ILE A 912 -2.11 5.31 56.11
N TYR A 913 -2.07 4.26 56.94
CA TYR A 913 -3.13 3.33 57.37
C TYR A 913 -4.39 3.17 56.48
N ILE A 914 -4.56 1.96 55.91
CA ILE A 914 -5.79 1.46 55.26
C ILE A 914 -6.68 0.79 56.31
#